data_AF-A0AAD8MC71-F1
#
_entry.id   AF-A0AAD8MC71-F1
#
_cell.length_a   1.000
_cell.length_b   1.000
_cell.length_c   1.000
_cell.angle_alpha   90.00
_cell.angle_beta   90.00
_cell.angle_gamma   90.00
#
_symmetry.space_group_name_H-M   'P 1'
#
loop_
_entity.id
_entity.type
_entity.pdbx_description
1 polymer ?
#
loop_
_entity_poly.entity_id
_entity_poly.type
_entity_poly.pdbx_seq_one_letter_code
_entity_poly.pdbx_strand_id
1 'polypeptide(L)'
;MIPVADFSPFTAFWNPAKKQKFSQNDRVSDKKVLGVCSFEVASLMSKMIQLWYYVNDDVKISPDFIDSVGIQNLLKDNDSGVLDLLYDEVIYIFCEVAKIIVRLAKQCSDVRLSNLEHEIEGQLENTKNGWILPFSCKKMGESVKKMEYLITNNEKLHAEMQQIAKLERKLEGRNSVQRLFQLETKMEMKQLKVSYLKKALWNATYDDIVLLLCKCLFTTFIRIESLFKSMQIVRRQTTENFPTKIRARLWSFSKGNRKTSPIECFARCSADHPVTGESKIRLSIFKTRLQCPSLDTLGDAKLEQKYATAILEIDTLVMMPSMITEAKIHKLKKMLPRNIRFLVKERLKLVQNEGNLSVSSEKISQILSWLSPLARNTLTRWMAEQRYAHSNINDCGEELLLQVETLCFADKEKADAVLSELLVGLTQICLAQKKLSDCSSEVFNINYNTVIFEVYINSFAVLYHLIPTSIFHLKFSRKLPKNHPKYNLRRQKLSHLHFYFHDRITGKNPTAFKVASASVTNKSATYFGSVAVMDDPLTVGPNPRSKQVGRAQGIYSAASRNEIGLLMVVNYVFTQGKFNGSTISVLGRNAVLSAIREMPIVGGSGVFRFARGYAQARTHTFDLKSGDAVVEYNVYVFHN
;
A
#
# COMPACT_ATOMS: atom_id res chain seq x y z
N MET A 1 32.03 31.33 -38.88
CA MET A 1 31.34 31.41 -37.58
C MET A 1 29.92 30.90 -37.79
N ILE A 2 29.66 29.65 -37.43
CA ILE A 2 28.31 29.11 -37.22
C ILE A 2 28.39 28.54 -35.80
N PRO A 3 27.55 28.98 -34.85
CA PRO A 3 27.65 28.50 -33.49
C PRO A 3 27.21 27.04 -33.41
N VAL A 4 28.04 26.19 -32.80
CA VAL A 4 27.78 24.76 -32.50
C VAL A 4 26.75 24.63 -31.35
N ALA A 5 25.84 25.59 -31.21
CA ALA A 5 24.80 25.66 -30.18
C ALA A 5 23.38 25.50 -30.77
N ASP A 6 23.25 25.29 -32.08
CA ASP A 6 21.96 25.12 -32.73
C ASP A 6 21.48 23.64 -32.63
N PHE A 7 20.51 23.46 -31.73
CA PHE A 7 19.61 22.32 -31.57
C PHE A 7 20.21 21.03 -31.02
N SER A 8 20.24 20.90 -29.69
CA SER A 8 19.96 19.59 -29.10
C SER A 8 18.57 19.14 -29.57
N PRO A 9 18.42 18.02 -30.30
CA PRO A 9 17.13 17.52 -30.78
C PRO A 9 16.17 17.15 -29.64
N PHE A 10 16.62 17.19 -28.38
CA PHE A 10 15.83 16.92 -27.20
C PHE A 10 15.05 18.12 -26.66
N THR A 11 15.48 19.37 -26.88
CA THR A 11 14.67 20.55 -26.46
C THR A 11 13.30 20.59 -27.18
N ALA A 12 13.27 20.14 -28.45
CA ALA A 12 12.05 19.93 -29.22
C ALA A 12 11.15 18.80 -28.67
N PHE A 13 11.70 17.90 -27.86
CA PHE A 13 10.96 16.81 -27.19
C PHE A 13 10.10 17.34 -26.02
N TRP A 14 10.58 18.39 -25.35
CA TRP A 14 9.98 18.96 -24.13
C TRP A 14 9.05 20.15 -24.41
N ASN A 15 9.24 20.84 -25.52
CA ASN A 15 8.30 21.84 -26.00
C ASN A 15 7.04 21.16 -26.58
N PRO A 16 5.82 21.58 -26.20
CA PRO A 16 4.62 21.18 -26.92
C PRO A 16 4.64 21.87 -28.29
N ALA A 17 5.37 21.30 -29.26
CA ALA A 17 5.36 21.81 -30.61
C ALA A 17 3.93 21.67 -31.15
N LYS A 18 3.35 22.81 -31.57
CA LYS A 18 2.24 22.86 -32.54
C LYS A 18 2.47 21.73 -33.55
N LYS A 19 1.45 20.91 -33.83
CA LYS A 19 1.46 19.87 -34.88
C LYS A 19 2.24 20.38 -36.11
N GLN A 20 3.54 20.13 -36.16
CA GLN A 20 4.32 20.42 -37.34
C GLN A 20 3.89 19.34 -38.32
N LYS A 21 3.34 19.78 -39.44
CA LYS A 21 3.12 18.95 -40.63
C LYS A 21 4.49 18.42 -41.05
N PHE A 22 4.94 17.33 -40.45
CA PHE A 22 5.96 16.50 -41.06
C PHE A 22 5.30 15.78 -42.23
N SER A 23 5.97 15.88 -43.37
CA SER A 23 5.58 15.38 -44.67
C SER A 23 5.05 13.95 -44.62
N GLN A 24 4.04 13.72 -45.43
CA GLN A 24 3.27 12.49 -45.65
C GLN A 24 4.08 11.25 -46.12
N ASN A 25 5.40 11.16 -45.91
CA ASN A 25 6.24 10.16 -46.58
C ASN A 25 7.25 9.37 -45.72
N ASP A 26 7.17 9.41 -44.39
CA ASP A 26 7.91 8.42 -43.57
C ASP A 26 6.97 7.31 -43.10
N ARG A 27 7.33 6.10 -43.54
CA ARG A 27 6.63 4.83 -43.33
C ARG A 27 6.14 4.72 -41.88
N VAL A 28 4.88 4.30 -41.72
CA VAL A 28 4.32 3.83 -40.45
C VAL A 28 5.21 2.68 -39.97
N SER A 29 6.22 2.98 -39.15
CA SER A 29 7.02 1.96 -38.48
C SER A 29 6.11 1.28 -37.46
N ASP A 30 5.97 -0.05 -37.54
CA ASP A 30 5.29 -0.86 -36.53
C ASP A 30 5.88 -0.58 -35.14
N LYS A 31 5.20 0.26 -34.37
CA LYS A 31 5.65 0.60 -33.02
C LYS A 31 5.59 -0.65 -32.15
N LYS A 32 6.74 -1.03 -31.58
CA LYS A 32 6.84 -2.19 -30.70
C LYS A 32 5.97 -2.03 -29.46
N VAL A 33 5.26 -3.10 -29.11
CA VAL A 33 4.31 -3.16 -28.00
C VAL A 33 4.93 -3.90 -26.81
N LEU A 34 4.62 -3.48 -25.58
CA LEU A 34 5.23 -4.04 -24.35
C LEU A 34 5.00 -5.55 -24.17
N GLY A 35 3.78 -6.02 -24.41
CA GLY A 35 3.41 -7.42 -24.20
C GLY A 35 3.69 -7.89 -22.77
N VAL A 36 4.42 -9.00 -22.63
CA VAL A 36 4.79 -9.62 -21.35
C VAL A 36 5.59 -8.67 -20.45
N CYS A 37 6.36 -7.74 -21.05
CA CYS A 37 7.13 -6.75 -20.30
C CYS A 37 6.24 -5.76 -19.53
N SER A 38 4.91 -5.78 -19.70
CA SER A 38 4.00 -4.92 -18.95
C SER A 38 4.09 -5.13 -17.43
N PHE A 39 4.27 -6.35 -16.96
CA PHE A 39 4.40 -6.65 -15.52
C PHE A 39 5.67 -6.06 -14.92
N GLU A 40 6.76 -6.15 -15.66
CA GLU A 40 8.04 -5.59 -15.30
C GLU A 40 8.03 -4.06 -15.30
N VAL A 41 7.44 -3.46 -16.33
CA VAL A 41 7.24 -2.01 -16.42
C VAL A 41 6.35 -1.50 -15.30
N ALA A 42 5.31 -2.23 -14.89
CA ALA A 42 4.50 -1.86 -13.73
C ALA A 42 5.33 -1.83 -12.42
N SER A 43 6.28 -2.75 -12.27
CA SER A 43 7.25 -2.75 -11.15
C SER A 43 8.10 -1.48 -11.15
N LEU A 44 8.63 -1.13 -12.33
CA LEU A 44 9.45 0.06 -12.53
C LEU A 44 8.67 1.34 -12.25
N MET A 45 7.42 1.42 -12.72
CA MET A 45 6.52 2.55 -12.44
C MET A 45 6.28 2.70 -10.93
N SER A 46 6.04 1.60 -10.21
CA SER A 46 5.86 1.62 -8.76
C SER A 46 7.08 2.19 -8.04
N LYS A 47 8.30 1.74 -8.40
CA LYS A 47 9.55 2.28 -7.83
C LYS A 47 9.77 3.75 -8.14
N MET A 48 9.43 4.19 -9.35
CA MET A 48 9.49 5.60 -9.73
C MET A 48 8.53 6.45 -8.89
N ILE A 49 7.30 5.96 -8.66
CA ILE A 49 6.30 6.63 -7.81
C ILE A 49 6.77 6.71 -6.36
N GLN A 50 7.29 5.61 -5.82
CA GLN A 50 7.86 5.53 -4.48
C GLN A 50 9.00 6.55 -4.28
N LEU A 51 9.94 6.61 -5.23
CA LEU A 51 11.03 7.58 -5.22
C LEU A 51 10.51 9.02 -5.32
N TRP A 52 9.53 9.28 -6.19
CA TRP A 52 8.93 10.61 -6.29
C TRP A 52 8.26 11.05 -4.99
N TYR A 53 7.42 10.19 -4.38
CA TYR A 53 6.78 10.51 -3.11
C TYR A 53 7.79 10.74 -2.00
N TYR A 54 8.88 9.96 -1.95
CA TYR A 54 9.94 10.17 -0.96
C TYR A 54 10.59 11.55 -1.05
N VAL A 55 10.93 12.00 -2.25
CA VAL A 55 11.65 13.29 -2.46
C VAL A 55 10.68 14.50 -2.53
N ASN A 56 9.39 14.25 -2.74
CA ASN A 56 8.37 15.30 -2.77
C ASN A 56 7.67 15.50 -1.41
N ASP A 57 7.74 14.51 -0.51
CA ASP A 57 7.20 14.61 0.85
C ASP A 57 8.26 15.24 1.78
N ASP A 58 8.25 16.57 1.84
CA ASP A 58 9.20 17.37 2.63
C ASP A 58 9.21 17.00 4.13
N VAL A 59 8.20 16.26 4.61
CA VAL A 59 8.04 15.84 6.01
C VAL A 59 8.94 14.66 6.39
N LYS A 60 9.31 13.78 5.45
CA LYS A 60 10.02 12.53 5.78
C LYS A 60 11.51 12.71 6.02
N ILE A 61 12.14 13.60 5.26
CA ILE A 61 13.52 13.99 5.47
C ILE A 61 13.53 15.28 6.30
N SER A 62 12.74 15.31 7.38
CA SER A 62 12.78 16.45 8.30
C SER A 62 14.15 16.46 9.01
N PRO A 63 14.62 17.64 9.44
CA PRO A 63 15.77 17.73 10.34
C PRO A 63 15.64 16.77 11.53
N ASP A 64 14.42 16.58 12.07
CA ASP A 64 14.14 15.66 13.18
C ASP A 64 14.49 14.19 12.89
N PHE A 65 14.45 13.75 11.62
CA PHE A 65 14.89 12.40 11.23
C PHE A 65 16.43 12.30 11.23
N ILE A 66 17.12 13.29 10.67
CA ILE A 66 18.58 13.37 10.64
C ILE A 66 19.15 13.57 12.06
N ASP A 67 18.42 14.33 12.87
CA ASP A 67 18.69 14.60 14.28
C ASP A 67 18.09 13.54 15.21
N SER A 68 17.52 12.47 14.64
CA SER A 68 16.96 11.40 15.46
C SER A 68 18.08 10.77 16.28
N VAL A 69 17.88 10.80 17.60
CA VAL A 69 18.81 10.29 18.61
C VAL A 69 19.31 8.88 18.28
N GLY A 70 18.47 8.04 17.67
CA GLY A 70 18.84 6.68 17.30
C GLY A 70 19.84 6.55 16.16
N ILE A 71 19.75 7.42 15.15
CA ILE A 71 20.67 7.40 14.01
C ILE A 71 22.02 7.96 14.43
N GLN A 72 22.05 9.03 15.24
CA GLN A 72 23.30 9.58 15.77
C GLN A 72 23.99 8.64 16.77
N ASN A 73 23.24 7.98 17.66
CA ASN A 73 23.80 7.08 18.67
C ASN A 73 24.39 5.79 18.10
N LEU A 74 23.88 5.31 16.96
CA LEU A 74 24.29 4.03 16.38
C LEU A 74 25.25 4.17 15.20
N LEU A 75 25.38 5.34 14.59
CA LEU A 75 26.36 5.57 13.53
C LEU A 75 27.73 5.92 14.11
N LYS A 76 28.79 5.67 13.33
CA LYS A 76 30.18 6.00 13.68
C LYS A 76 30.33 7.53 13.75
N ASP A 77 31.15 8.04 14.67
CA ASP A 77 31.23 9.46 15.11
C ASP A 77 31.71 10.50 14.06
N ASN A 78 31.35 10.34 12.78
CA ASN A 78 31.69 11.29 11.73
C ASN A 78 30.48 12.20 11.43
N ASP A 79 30.56 13.46 11.86
CA ASP A 79 29.53 14.50 11.74
C ASP A 79 29.06 14.81 10.29
N SER A 80 29.72 14.28 9.26
CA SER A 80 29.34 14.44 7.86
C SER A 80 28.60 13.23 7.24
N GLY A 81 28.34 12.15 7.97
CA GLY A 81 28.00 10.85 7.36
C GLY A 81 26.54 10.61 6.96
N VAL A 82 25.56 11.06 7.75
CA VAL A 82 24.16 10.61 7.59
C VAL A 82 23.50 11.15 6.32
N LEU A 83 23.65 12.44 6.07
CA LEU A 83 23.09 13.10 4.89
C LEU A 83 23.73 12.57 3.61
N ASP A 84 25.05 12.31 3.65
CA ASP A 84 25.79 11.75 2.53
C ASP A 84 25.39 10.28 2.26
N LEU A 85 25.17 9.47 3.31
CA LEU A 85 24.64 8.11 3.19
C LEU A 85 23.22 8.11 2.61
N LEU A 86 22.37 9.01 3.08
CA LEU A 86 21.00 9.16 2.61
C LEU A 86 20.97 9.59 1.14
N TYR A 87 21.79 10.58 0.78
CA TYR A 87 21.96 11.02 -0.60
C TYR A 87 22.50 9.92 -1.50
N ASP A 88 23.58 9.23 -1.09
CA ASP A 88 24.19 8.14 -1.85
C ASP A 88 23.19 6.99 -2.07
N GLU A 89 22.33 6.67 -1.09
CA GLU A 89 21.27 5.66 -1.24
C GLU A 89 20.15 6.10 -2.19
N VAL A 90 19.63 7.32 -2.03
CA VAL A 90 18.57 7.88 -2.90
C VAL A 90 19.06 7.96 -4.35
N ILE A 91 20.29 8.45 -4.57
CA ILE A 91 20.92 8.50 -5.90
C ILE A 91 21.17 7.11 -6.46
N TYR A 92 21.55 6.13 -5.63
CA TYR A 92 21.69 4.75 -6.08
C TYR A 92 20.36 4.19 -6.60
N ILE A 93 19.27 4.36 -5.84
CA ILE A 93 17.92 3.92 -6.25
C ILE A 93 17.50 4.61 -7.56
N PHE A 94 17.75 5.91 -7.66
CA PHE A 94 17.53 6.68 -8.88
C PHE A 94 18.29 6.09 -10.08
N CYS A 95 19.59 5.83 -9.91
CA CYS A 95 20.43 5.25 -10.96
C CYS A 95 19.95 3.86 -11.38
N GLU A 96 19.49 3.01 -10.47
CA GLU A 96 18.93 1.70 -10.81
C GLU A 96 17.66 1.83 -11.67
N VAL A 97 16.74 2.73 -11.31
CA VAL A 97 15.54 3.02 -12.10
C VAL A 97 15.94 3.53 -13.49
N ALA A 98 16.89 4.46 -13.57
CA ALA A 98 17.40 5.01 -14.82
C ALA A 98 18.03 3.93 -15.73
N LYS A 99 18.83 3.01 -15.19
CA LYS A 99 19.42 1.89 -15.96
C LYS A 99 18.35 1.03 -16.63
N ILE A 100 17.27 0.73 -15.92
CA ILE A 100 16.17 -0.07 -16.47
C ILE A 100 15.45 0.70 -17.59
N ILE A 101 15.20 2.01 -17.40
CA ILE A 101 14.59 2.86 -18.43
C ILE A 101 15.46 2.90 -19.69
N VAL A 102 16.77 3.10 -19.55
CA VAL A 102 17.71 3.08 -20.70
C VAL A 102 17.65 1.75 -21.44
N ARG A 103 17.56 0.62 -20.74
CA ARG A 103 17.41 -0.70 -21.37
C ARG A 103 16.09 -0.83 -22.12
N LEU A 104 14.98 -0.36 -21.55
CA LEU A 104 13.68 -0.34 -22.24
C LEU A 104 13.71 0.58 -23.47
N ALA A 105 14.43 1.69 -23.39
CA ALA A 105 14.55 2.66 -24.48
C ALA A 105 15.22 2.08 -25.73
N LYS A 106 16.09 1.07 -25.59
CA LYS A 106 16.67 0.33 -26.73
C LYS A 106 15.62 -0.40 -27.59
N GLN A 107 14.42 -0.62 -27.06
CA GLN A 107 13.29 -1.20 -27.80
C GLN A 107 12.37 -0.15 -28.43
N CYS A 108 12.65 1.14 -28.26
CA CYS A 108 11.87 2.21 -28.88
C CYS A 108 12.10 2.28 -30.40
N SER A 109 11.06 2.70 -31.10
CA SER A 109 11.12 2.97 -32.55
C SER A 109 11.67 4.37 -32.84
N ASP A 110 11.51 5.31 -31.89
CA ASP A 110 12.13 6.63 -31.96
C ASP A 110 13.64 6.56 -31.65
N VAL A 111 14.46 6.88 -32.64
CA VAL A 111 15.94 6.88 -32.57
C VAL A 111 16.47 7.78 -31.44
N ARG A 112 15.72 8.83 -31.07
CA ARG A 112 16.10 9.71 -29.96
C ARG A 112 15.99 9.00 -28.62
N LEU A 113 14.93 8.20 -28.44
CA LEU A 113 14.74 7.41 -27.23
C LEU A 113 15.72 6.23 -27.18
N SER A 114 16.04 5.60 -28.32
CA SER A 114 17.02 4.49 -28.32
C SER A 114 18.43 4.91 -27.89
N ASN A 115 18.78 6.19 -28.04
CA ASN A 115 20.07 6.76 -27.62
C ASN A 115 20.02 7.50 -26.27
N LEU A 116 19.00 7.22 -25.44
CA LEU A 116 18.78 7.87 -24.14
C LEU A 116 19.99 7.80 -23.18
N GLU A 117 20.82 6.76 -23.29
CA GLU A 117 22.02 6.54 -22.47
C GLU A 117 22.96 7.75 -22.51
N HIS A 118 23.31 8.23 -23.71
CA HIS A 118 24.22 9.36 -23.91
C HIS A 118 23.60 10.69 -23.46
N GLU A 119 22.28 10.82 -23.56
CA GLU A 119 21.57 12.03 -23.14
C GLU A 119 21.51 12.14 -21.62
N ILE A 120 21.21 11.05 -20.90
CA ILE A 120 21.21 11.06 -19.44
C ILE A 120 22.60 11.42 -18.89
N GLU A 121 23.67 10.86 -19.47
CA GLU A 121 25.05 11.18 -19.09
C GLU A 121 25.39 12.65 -19.38
N GLY A 122 25.08 13.15 -20.58
CA GLY A 122 25.31 14.55 -20.94
C GLY A 122 24.54 15.54 -20.08
N GLN A 123 23.34 15.19 -19.60
CA GLN A 123 22.53 16.04 -18.72
C GLN A 123 23.00 16.02 -17.26
N LEU A 124 23.41 14.85 -16.73
CA LEU A 124 24.00 14.72 -15.40
C LEU A 124 25.27 15.57 -15.27
N GLU A 125 26.11 15.59 -16.31
CA GLU A 125 27.33 16.39 -16.38
C GLU A 125 27.08 17.89 -16.59
N ASN A 126 26.01 18.26 -17.31
CA ASN A 126 25.69 19.66 -17.66
C ASN A 126 24.65 20.33 -16.74
N THR A 127 24.43 19.82 -15.51
CA THR A 127 23.51 20.34 -14.48
C THR A 127 23.69 21.82 -14.07
N LYS A 128 24.60 22.56 -14.72
CA LYS A 128 24.73 24.02 -14.63
C LYS A 128 23.83 24.79 -15.60
N ASN A 129 23.33 24.17 -16.67
CA ASN A 129 22.63 24.88 -17.73
C ASN A 129 21.16 24.43 -17.81
N GLY A 130 20.24 25.27 -17.34
CA GLY A 130 18.80 25.00 -17.15
C GLY A 130 17.98 24.75 -18.41
N TRP A 131 18.30 23.70 -19.18
CA TRP A 131 17.66 23.37 -20.46
C TRP A 131 16.53 22.33 -20.37
N ILE A 132 16.22 21.80 -19.19
CA ILE A 132 15.06 20.94 -18.97
C ILE A 132 13.96 21.79 -18.34
N LEU A 133 12.79 21.86 -18.99
CA LEU A 133 11.55 22.25 -18.32
C LEU A 133 11.06 21.01 -17.54
N PRO A 134 11.34 20.87 -16.24
CA PRO A 134 10.78 19.78 -15.45
C PRO A 134 9.27 19.79 -15.57
N PHE A 135 8.63 18.64 -15.34
CA PHE A 135 7.20 18.71 -15.03
C PHE A 135 7.01 19.67 -13.86
N SER A 136 6.02 20.56 -13.96
CA SER A 136 5.52 21.20 -12.74
C SER A 136 5.04 20.10 -11.80
N CYS A 137 5.12 20.31 -10.47
CA CYS A 137 4.66 19.30 -9.50
C CYS A 137 3.22 18.84 -9.80
N LYS A 138 2.38 19.71 -10.35
CA LYS A 138 1.04 19.38 -10.85
C LYS A 138 1.05 18.36 -12.00
N LYS A 139 1.86 18.58 -13.04
CA LYS A 139 2.01 17.65 -14.18
C LYS A 139 2.66 16.32 -13.76
N MET A 140 3.57 16.37 -12.79
CA MET A 140 4.14 15.16 -12.19
C MET A 140 3.07 14.37 -11.45
N GLY A 141 2.22 15.03 -10.65
CA GLY A 141 1.08 14.39 -9.99
C GLY A 141 0.06 13.75 -10.96
N GLU A 142 -0.21 14.38 -12.11
CA GLU A 142 -1.04 13.77 -13.17
C GLU A 142 -0.37 12.53 -13.78
N SER A 143 0.95 12.59 -13.99
CA SER A 143 1.73 11.46 -14.52
C SER A 143 1.79 10.30 -13.53
N VAL A 144 1.92 10.59 -12.23
CA VAL A 144 1.84 9.60 -11.13
C VAL A 144 0.47 8.94 -11.11
N LYS A 145 -0.63 9.70 -11.14
CA LYS A 145 -1.99 9.13 -11.22
C LYS A 145 -2.20 8.25 -12.44
N LYS A 146 -1.62 8.63 -13.59
CA LYS A 146 -1.65 7.80 -14.80
C LYS A 146 -0.89 6.48 -14.59
N MET A 147 0.30 6.52 -13.99
CA MET A 147 1.07 5.32 -13.68
C MET A 147 0.35 4.43 -12.67
N GLU A 148 -0.24 4.98 -11.60
CA GLU A 148 -1.06 4.25 -10.62
C GLU A 148 -2.23 3.51 -11.31
N TYR A 149 -2.96 4.19 -12.21
CA TYR A 149 -4.03 3.57 -12.99
C TYR A 149 -3.53 2.40 -13.87
N LEU A 150 -2.38 2.57 -14.53
CA LEU A 150 -1.77 1.52 -15.35
C LEU A 150 -1.35 0.30 -14.51
N ILE A 151 -0.75 0.55 -13.34
CA ILE A 151 -0.36 -0.47 -12.36
C ILE A 151 -1.58 -1.27 -11.90
N THR A 152 -2.63 -0.60 -11.39
CA THR A 152 -3.83 -1.28 -10.87
C THR A 152 -4.52 -2.14 -11.93
N ASN A 153 -4.56 -1.71 -13.18
CA ASN A 153 -5.12 -2.53 -14.26
C ASN A 153 -4.23 -3.73 -14.60
N ASN A 154 -2.91 -3.58 -14.51
CA ASN A 154 -1.96 -4.65 -14.77
C ASN A 154 -1.95 -5.70 -13.64
N GLU A 155 -2.15 -5.29 -12.39
CA GLU A 155 -2.39 -6.19 -11.24
C GLU A 155 -3.67 -7.01 -11.44
N LYS A 156 -4.76 -6.36 -11.86
CA LYS A 156 -6.01 -7.04 -12.22
C LYS A 156 -5.80 -8.02 -13.37
N LEU A 157 -5.07 -7.61 -14.42
CA LEU A 157 -4.75 -8.48 -15.56
C LEU A 157 -4.04 -9.75 -15.07
N HIS A 158 -3.01 -9.59 -14.25
CA HIS A 158 -2.26 -10.70 -13.71
C HIS A 158 -3.14 -11.62 -12.83
N ALA A 159 -3.95 -11.05 -11.93
CA ALA A 159 -4.84 -11.83 -11.07
C ALA A 159 -5.86 -12.66 -11.86
N GLU A 160 -6.41 -12.10 -12.95
CA GLU A 160 -7.31 -12.83 -13.84
C GLU A 160 -6.56 -13.92 -14.63
N MET A 161 -5.32 -13.67 -15.08
CA MET A 161 -4.48 -14.69 -15.73
C MET A 161 -4.16 -15.87 -14.81
N GLN A 162 -3.86 -15.64 -13.52
CA GLN A 162 -3.68 -16.73 -12.55
C GLN A 162 -4.94 -17.55 -12.31
N GLN A 163 -6.12 -16.92 -12.37
CA GLN A 163 -7.37 -17.63 -12.22
C GLN A 163 -7.65 -18.53 -13.43
N ILE A 164 -7.34 -18.07 -14.64
CA ILE A 164 -7.41 -18.90 -15.86
C ILE A 164 -6.50 -20.12 -15.72
N ALA A 165 -5.23 -19.95 -15.34
CA ALA A 165 -4.31 -21.07 -15.15
C ALA A 165 -4.80 -22.09 -14.10
N LYS A 166 -5.50 -21.62 -13.05
CA LYS A 166 -6.14 -22.51 -12.05
C LYS A 166 -7.38 -23.22 -12.59
N LEU A 167 -8.12 -22.61 -13.52
CA LEU A 167 -9.28 -23.21 -14.16
C LEU A 167 -8.88 -24.22 -15.24
N GLU A 168 -7.84 -23.94 -16.02
CA GLU A 168 -7.25 -24.85 -17.01
C GLU A 168 -6.79 -26.16 -16.36
N ARG A 169 -6.03 -26.08 -15.26
CA ARG A 169 -5.63 -27.27 -14.48
C ARG A 169 -6.80 -28.07 -13.91
N LYS A 170 -7.94 -27.41 -13.65
CA LYS A 170 -9.16 -28.10 -13.19
C LYS A 170 -9.91 -28.77 -14.35
N LEU A 171 -9.80 -28.22 -15.55
CA LEU A 171 -10.39 -28.75 -16.77
C LEU A 171 -9.70 -30.06 -17.21
N GLU A 172 -8.38 -30.16 -17.00
CA GLU A 172 -7.57 -31.36 -17.27
C GLU A 172 -7.91 -32.56 -16.35
N GLY A 173 -8.69 -32.35 -15.27
CA GLY A 173 -9.13 -33.42 -14.37
C GLY A 173 -10.44 -34.10 -14.80
N ARG A 174 -10.63 -35.38 -14.44
CA ARG A 174 -11.90 -36.11 -14.68
C ARG A 174 -13.05 -35.43 -13.93
N ASN A 175 -13.94 -34.74 -14.65
CA ASN A 175 -15.11 -34.06 -14.10
C ASN A 175 -16.40 -34.46 -14.83
N SER A 176 -17.54 -34.35 -14.15
CA SER A 176 -18.86 -34.57 -14.76
C SER A 176 -19.18 -33.51 -15.81
N VAL A 177 -19.96 -33.88 -16.83
CA VAL A 177 -20.34 -33.03 -17.98
C VAL A 177 -20.91 -31.67 -17.56
N GLN A 178 -21.78 -31.65 -16.54
CA GLN A 178 -22.39 -30.41 -16.04
C GLN A 178 -21.36 -29.48 -15.36
N ARG A 179 -20.31 -30.04 -14.75
CA ARG A 179 -19.23 -29.27 -14.14
C ARG A 179 -18.25 -28.75 -15.19
N LEU A 180 -18.03 -29.51 -16.26
CA LEU A 180 -17.22 -29.07 -17.41
C LEU A 180 -17.85 -27.84 -18.07
N PHE A 181 -19.15 -27.89 -18.41
CA PHE A 181 -19.85 -26.74 -19.01
C PHE A 181 -19.77 -25.46 -18.15
N GLN A 182 -19.92 -25.60 -16.82
CA GLN A 182 -19.77 -24.47 -15.89
C GLN A 182 -18.33 -23.93 -15.81
N LEU A 183 -17.33 -24.80 -15.94
CA LEU A 183 -15.92 -24.40 -15.96
C LEU A 183 -15.55 -23.71 -17.27
N GLU A 184 -16.03 -24.22 -18.40
CA GLU A 184 -15.86 -23.61 -19.74
C GLU A 184 -16.47 -22.21 -19.79
N THR A 185 -17.74 -22.06 -19.38
CA THR A 185 -18.40 -20.73 -19.34
C THR A 185 -17.63 -19.75 -18.45
N LYS A 186 -17.10 -20.21 -17.30
CA LYS A 186 -16.28 -19.38 -16.42
C LYS A 186 -14.94 -19.02 -17.07
N MET A 187 -14.31 -19.95 -17.79
CA MET A 187 -13.07 -19.72 -18.49
C MET A 187 -13.24 -18.68 -19.61
N GLU A 188 -14.29 -18.79 -20.43
CA GLU A 188 -14.61 -17.83 -21.49
C GLU A 188 -14.81 -16.40 -20.94
N MET A 189 -15.61 -16.26 -19.87
CA MET A 189 -15.82 -14.98 -19.21
C MET A 189 -14.50 -14.37 -18.69
N LYS A 190 -13.58 -15.21 -18.20
CA LYS A 190 -12.27 -14.78 -17.72
C LYS A 190 -11.34 -14.40 -18.87
N GLN A 191 -11.35 -15.14 -19.98
CA GLN A 191 -10.59 -14.84 -21.19
C GLN A 191 -11.04 -13.51 -21.82
N LEU A 192 -12.35 -13.22 -21.87
CA LEU A 192 -12.87 -11.93 -22.31
C LEU A 192 -12.37 -10.78 -21.43
N LYS A 193 -12.34 -10.98 -20.10
CA LYS A 193 -11.84 -9.97 -19.16
C LYS A 193 -10.33 -9.73 -19.33
N VAL A 194 -9.54 -10.79 -19.54
CA VAL A 194 -8.10 -10.68 -19.85
C VAL A 194 -7.89 -9.93 -21.17
N SER A 195 -8.67 -10.24 -22.22
CA SER A 195 -8.61 -9.54 -23.50
C SER A 195 -8.88 -8.04 -23.37
N TYR A 196 -9.86 -7.67 -22.55
CA TYR A 196 -10.13 -6.26 -22.24
C TYR A 196 -8.97 -5.59 -21.49
N LEU A 197 -8.45 -6.24 -20.44
CA LEU A 197 -7.38 -5.68 -19.60
C LEU A 197 -6.03 -5.55 -20.34
N LYS A 198 -5.76 -6.42 -21.33
CA LYS A 198 -4.58 -6.30 -22.20
C LYS A 198 -4.53 -4.98 -22.98
N LYS A 199 -5.67 -4.31 -23.21
CA LYS A 199 -5.71 -3.01 -23.91
C LYS A 199 -5.05 -1.85 -23.15
N ALA A 200 -4.72 -2.02 -21.87
CA ALA A 200 -4.04 -1.01 -21.07
C ALA A 200 -2.51 -1.06 -21.29
N LEU A 201 -1.76 -1.61 -20.33
CA LEU A 201 -0.30 -1.58 -20.36
C LEU A 201 0.31 -2.64 -21.30
N TRP A 202 -0.33 -3.80 -21.44
CA TRP A 202 0.16 -4.89 -22.30
C TRP A 202 0.20 -4.48 -23.79
N ASN A 203 -0.79 -3.71 -24.24
CA ASN A 203 -0.84 -3.17 -25.60
C ASN A 203 -0.26 -1.75 -25.72
N ALA A 204 0.40 -1.23 -24.69
CA ALA A 204 1.08 0.07 -24.78
C ALA A 204 2.36 -0.02 -25.59
N THR A 205 2.75 1.06 -26.26
CA THR A 205 4.01 1.12 -27.03
C THR A 205 5.21 1.43 -26.14
N TYR A 206 6.39 0.91 -26.48
CA TYR A 206 7.62 1.25 -25.77
C TYR A 206 7.88 2.75 -25.76
N ASP A 207 7.68 3.42 -26.90
CA ASP A 207 7.90 4.87 -27.05
C ASP A 207 7.09 5.69 -26.04
N ASP A 208 5.78 5.42 -25.91
CA ASP A 208 4.89 6.19 -25.02
C ASP A 208 5.24 5.98 -23.54
N ILE A 209 5.61 4.76 -23.18
CA ILE A 209 5.94 4.38 -21.80
C ILE A 209 7.31 4.87 -21.38
N VAL A 210 8.34 4.63 -22.21
CA VAL A 210 9.70 5.11 -21.96
C VAL A 210 9.70 6.62 -21.87
N LEU A 211 8.94 7.30 -22.74
CA LEU A 211 8.79 8.73 -22.64
C LEU A 211 8.22 9.17 -21.30
N LEU A 212 7.06 8.62 -20.89
CA LEU A 212 6.46 8.94 -19.60
C LEU A 212 7.45 8.77 -18.45
N LEU A 213 8.18 7.64 -18.44
CA LEU A 213 9.18 7.33 -17.42
C LEU A 213 10.37 8.30 -17.44
N CYS A 214 10.85 8.71 -18.62
CA CYS A 214 11.93 9.69 -18.75
C CYS A 214 11.53 11.04 -18.16
N LYS A 215 10.30 11.52 -18.43
CA LYS A 215 9.82 12.80 -17.89
C LYS A 215 9.77 12.78 -16.37
N CYS A 216 9.29 11.66 -15.81
CA CYS A 216 9.28 11.42 -14.37
C CYS A 216 10.71 11.38 -13.82
N LEU A 217 11.61 10.64 -14.46
CA LEU A 217 13.00 10.47 -14.04
C LEU A 217 13.72 11.82 -13.92
N PHE A 218 13.72 12.66 -14.96
CA PHE A 218 14.40 13.96 -14.92
C PHE A 218 13.79 14.92 -13.89
N THR A 219 12.46 14.89 -13.72
CA THR A 219 11.77 15.72 -12.71
C THR A 219 12.19 15.29 -11.29
N THR A 220 12.24 13.98 -11.04
CA THR A 220 12.69 13.42 -9.76
C THR A 220 14.16 13.78 -9.50
N PHE A 221 15.04 13.70 -10.50
CA PHE A 221 16.44 14.08 -10.35
C PHE A 221 16.63 15.55 -9.93
N ILE A 222 15.93 16.47 -10.60
CA ILE A 222 15.97 17.90 -10.26
C ILE A 222 15.46 18.12 -8.82
N ARG A 223 14.43 17.40 -8.40
CA ARG A 223 13.91 17.49 -7.03
C ARG A 223 14.91 16.96 -6.00
N ILE A 224 15.59 15.85 -6.28
CA ILE A 224 16.67 15.30 -5.44
C ILE A 224 17.77 16.36 -5.28
N GLU A 225 18.31 16.85 -6.39
CA GLU A 225 19.34 17.89 -6.38
C GLU A 225 18.91 19.14 -5.60
N SER A 226 17.67 19.59 -5.76
CA SER A 226 17.13 20.74 -5.03
C SER A 226 17.00 20.49 -3.53
N LEU A 227 16.52 19.31 -3.13
CA LEU A 227 16.24 18.96 -1.74
C LEU A 227 17.52 18.77 -0.92
N PHE A 228 18.54 18.13 -1.49
CA PHE A 228 19.82 17.95 -0.79
C PHE A 228 20.69 19.21 -0.85
N LYS A 229 20.58 20.05 -1.88
CA LYS A 229 21.20 21.39 -1.88
C LYS A 229 20.61 22.27 -0.78
N SER A 230 19.29 22.30 -0.60
CA SER A 230 18.67 23.08 0.48
C SER A 230 19.10 22.58 1.86
N MET A 231 19.21 21.26 2.07
CA MET A 231 19.72 20.71 3.33
C MET A 231 21.21 20.97 3.58
N GLN A 232 22.05 20.91 2.55
CA GLN A 232 23.46 21.32 2.67
C GLN A 232 23.60 22.81 2.95
N ILE A 233 22.70 23.67 2.44
CA ILE A 233 22.66 25.11 2.75
C ILE A 233 22.26 25.34 4.21
N VAL A 234 21.34 24.54 4.77
CA VAL A 234 20.95 24.61 6.20
C VAL A 234 22.09 24.18 7.13
N ARG A 235 22.98 23.27 6.72
CA ARG A 235 24.18 22.89 7.48
C ARG A 235 25.42 23.78 7.25
N ARG A 236 25.42 24.61 6.20
CA ARG A 236 26.59 25.45 5.81
C ARG A 236 26.81 26.72 6.61
N GLN A 237 26.16 26.88 7.77
CA GLN A 237 26.69 27.79 8.80
C GLN A 237 27.85 27.17 9.60
N THR A 238 28.20 25.90 9.37
CA THR A 238 29.48 25.33 9.81
C THR A 238 30.19 24.63 8.66
N THR A 239 31.36 25.16 8.32
CA THR A 239 32.40 24.63 7.42
C THR A 239 32.20 24.81 5.92
N GLU A 240 33.08 25.65 5.39
CA GLU A 240 33.19 26.06 4.00
C GLU A 240 33.81 24.98 3.09
N ASN A 241 33.62 25.18 1.78
CA ASN A 241 34.51 24.81 0.66
C ASN A 241 34.55 23.34 0.21
N PHE A 242 33.75 23.07 -0.84
CA PHE A 242 34.03 21.99 -1.80
C PHE A 242 34.99 22.48 -2.90
N PRO A 243 36.04 21.69 -3.23
CA PRO A 243 36.45 21.53 -4.62
C PRO A 243 36.76 20.07 -5.06
N THR A 244 35.80 19.48 -5.79
CA THR A 244 35.87 18.87 -7.14
C THR A 244 37.02 17.96 -7.68
N LYS A 245 38.04 17.47 -6.95
CA LYS A 245 39.09 16.62 -7.60
C LYS A 245 39.51 15.29 -6.97
N ILE A 246 38.96 14.85 -5.83
CA ILE A 246 39.48 13.67 -5.09
C ILE A 246 38.40 12.64 -4.71
N ARG A 247 37.54 12.21 -5.66
CA ARG A 247 36.88 10.88 -5.55
C ARG A 247 37.44 9.86 -6.55
N ALA A 248 38.36 10.31 -7.42
CA ALA A 248 38.93 9.57 -8.55
C ALA A 248 40.03 8.52 -8.19
N ARG A 249 40.19 8.10 -6.93
CA ARG A 249 41.27 7.15 -6.54
C ARG A 249 40.90 6.01 -5.60
N LEU A 250 39.65 5.86 -5.15
CA LEU A 250 39.36 4.98 -4.00
C LEU A 250 38.52 3.72 -4.25
N TRP A 251 38.20 3.34 -5.48
CA TRP A 251 37.47 2.08 -5.74
C TRP A 251 38.15 1.21 -6.79
N SER A 252 39.42 0.90 -6.54
CA SER A 252 40.10 -0.24 -7.13
C SER A 252 39.74 -1.52 -6.37
N PHE A 253 39.20 -2.50 -7.11
CA PHE A 253 39.13 -3.93 -6.80
C PHE A 253 38.51 -4.39 -5.47
N SER A 254 37.37 -5.08 -5.58
CA SER A 254 37.16 -6.36 -4.88
C SER A 254 35.99 -7.12 -5.52
N LYS A 255 36.32 -8.31 -6.04
CA LYS A 255 35.37 -9.35 -6.46
C LYS A 255 34.83 -10.02 -5.20
N GLY A 256 33.51 -10.12 -5.08
CA GLY A 256 32.88 -10.89 -4.02
C GLY A 256 31.41 -11.11 -4.29
N ASN A 257 31.06 -12.33 -4.74
CA ASN A 257 29.69 -12.83 -4.85
C ASN A 257 28.94 -12.63 -3.53
N ARG A 258 27.86 -11.83 -3.53
CA ARG A 258 26.81 -11.87 -2.49
C ARG A 258 25.46 -11.63 -3.17
N LYS A 259 24.44 -12.33 -2.63
CA LYS A 259 23.16 -12.67 -3.25
C LYS A 259 22.45 -11.48 -3.90
N THR A 260 22.10 -11.68 -5.16
CA THR A 260 21.44 -10.74 -6.07
C THR A 260 20.06 -10.32 -5.56
N SER A 261 19.77 -9.02 -5.58
CA SER A 261 18.36 -8.57 -5.51
C SER A 261 17.63 -9.10 -6.76
N PRO A 262 16.30 -9.35 -6.71
CA PRO A 262 15.53 -9.74 -7.90
C PRO A 262 15.64 -8.76 -9.08
N ILE A 263 16.13 -7.54 -8.86
CA ILE A 263 16.37 -6.50 -9.87
C ILE A 263 17.67 -6.77 -10.65
N GLU A 264 18.68 -7.39 -10.04
CA GLU A 264 19.84 -7.92 -10.77
C GLU A 264 19.45 -9.14 -11.64
N CYS A 265 18.40 -9.88 -11.28
CA CYS A 265 17.83 -10.90 -12.17
C CYS A 265 17.21 -10.29 -13.43
N PHE A 266 16.67 -9.07 -13.36
CA PHE A 266 16.22 -8.30 -14.53
C PHE A 266 17.35 -8.04 -15.54
N ALA A 267 18.57 -7.84 -15.04
CA ALA A 267 19.76 -7.68 -15.89
C ALA A 267 20.19 -8.98 -16.58
N ARG A 268 19.74 -10.14 -16.08
CA ARG A 268 20.08 -11.48 -16.61
C ARG A 268 19.02 -12.04 -17.57
N CYS A 269 17.74 -11.69 -17.41
CA CYS A 269 16.64 -12.28 -18.20
C CYS A 269 16.50 -11.81 -19.66
N SER A 270 17.48 -11.11 -20.22
CA SER A 270 17.59 -10.85 -21.68
C SER A 270 18.88 -11.41 -22.30
N ALA A 271 19.62 -12.26 -21.58
CA ALA A 271 20.85 -12.87 -22.10
C ALA A 271 20.60 -13.96 -23.18
N ASP A 272 19.35 -14.37 -23.42
CA ASP A 272 19.04 -15.52 -24.29
C ASP A 272 18.74 -15.17 -25.77
N HIS A 273 18.99 -13.93 -26.20
CA HIS A 273 19.12 -13.61 -27.63
C HIS A 273 20.44 -12.88 -27.90
N PRO A 274 21.42 -13.54 -28.53
CA PRO A 274 22.71 -12.93 -28.81
C PRO A 274 22.55 -11.98 -30.00
N VAL A 275 22.69 -10.68 -29.76
CA VAL A 275 23.16 -9.78 -30.80
C VAL A 275 24.63 -9.53 -30.50
N THR A 276 25.44 -10.34 -31.18
CA THR A 276 26.89 -10.22 -31.30
C THR A 276 27.25 -8.82 -31.79
N GLY A 277 28.21 -8.20 -31.11
CA GLY A 277 28.72 -6.88 -31.47
C GLY A 277 29.29 -6.18 -30.26
N GLU A 278 30.53 -6.51 -29.91
CA GLU A 278 31.30 -5.81 -28.90
C GLU A 278 31.34 -4.30 -29.17
N SER A 279 30.94 -3.50 -28.20
CA SER A 279 31.43 -2.14 -28.06
C SER A 279 31.61 -1.81 -26.58
N LYS A 280 32.86 -1.99 -26.11
CA LYS A 280 33.40 -1.48 -24.85
C LYS A 280 33.34 0.06 -24.84
N ILE A 281 32.28 0.68 -24.32
CA ILE A 281 32.29 2.11 -23.94
C ILE A 281 31.59 2.30 -22.58
N ARG A 282 32.12 3.21 -21.76
CA ARG A 282 32.09 3.25 -20.28
C ARG A 282 30.86 3.98 -19.70
N LEU A 283 29.98 3.21 -19.05
CA LEU A 283 29.00 3.66 -18.06
C LEU A 283 29.67 3.91 -16.68
N SER A 284 30.38 5.01 -16.46
CA SER A 284 31.04 5.27 -15.14
C SER A 284 30.10 5.77 -14.04
N ILE A 285 29.03 6.51 -14.38
CA ILE A 285 28.10 7.09 -13.39
C ILE A 285 27.12 6.01 -12.87
N PHE A 286 26.71 5.10 -13.76
CA PHE A 286 25.90 3.93 -13.43
C PHE A 286 26.69 2.79 -12.76
N LYS A 287 27.97 3.01 -12.42
CA LYS A 287 28.74 2.12 -11.53
C LYS A 287 28.60 2.47 -10.06
N THR A 288 27.74 3.42 -9.69
CA THR A 288 27.37 3.63 -8.29
C THR A 288 26.96 2.29 -7.69
N ARG A 289 27.81 1.75 -6.82
CA ARG A 289 27.44 0.70 -5.88
C ARG A 289 26.91 1.44 -4.67
N LEU A 290 25.75 1.02 -4.17
CA LEU A 290 25.31 1.42 -2.84
C LEU A 290 26.49 1.20 -1.88
N GLN A 291 26.82 2.20 -1.06
CA GLN A 291 27.87 2.01 -0.06
C GLN A 291 27.50 0.78 0.75
N CYS A 292 28.30 -0.29 0.64
CA CYS A 292 28.10 -1.45 1.48
C CYS A 292 28.32 -0.99 2.92
N PRO A 293 27.50 -1.44 3.87
CA PRO A 293 27.74 -1.21 5.29
C PRO A 293 29.21 -1.57 5.61
N SER A 294 29.93 -0.71 6.34
CA SER A 294 31.34 -0.97 6.63
C SER A 294 31.51 -2.29 7.40
N LEU A 295 32.70 -2.88 7.35
CA LEU A 295 33.02 -4.20 7.95
C LEU A 295 32.60 -4.35 9.43
N ASP A 296 32.39 -3.24 10.14
CA ASP A 296 32.02 -3.18 11.55
C ASP A 296 30.52 -2.92 11.82
N THR A 297 29.67 -2.96 10.78
CA THR A 297 28.23 -2.69 10.93
C THR A 297 27.40 -3.97 11.09
N LEU A 298 26.20 -3.83 11.64
CA LEU A 298 25.26 -4.96 11.76
C LEU A 298 24.86 -5.55 10.41
N GLY A 299 24.71 -4.72 9.37
CA GLY A 299 24.33 -5.13 8.02
C GLY A 299 25.38 -6.03 7.34
N ASP A 300 26.67 -5.71 7.44
CA ASP A 300 27.72 -6.60 6.91
C ASP A 300 27.79 -7.92 7.70
N ALA A 301 27.59 -7.85 9.02
CA ALA A 301 27.54 -9.00 9.90
C ALA A 301 26.26 -9.86 9.73
N LYS A 302 25.24 -9.39 8.99
CA LYS A 302 23.93 -10.03 8.81
C LYS A 302 23.20 -10.31 10.12
N LEU A 303 23.30 -9.35 11.04
CA LEU A 303 22.73 -9.44 12.39
C LEU A 303 21.51 -8.55 12.57
N GLU A 304 21.26 -7.62 11.64
CA GLU A 304 20.19 -6.62 11.68
C GLU A 304 18.81 -7.23 11.98
N GLN A 305 18.46 -8.35 11.32
CA GLN A 305 17.18 -9.03 11.53
C GLN A 305 17.06 -9.62 12.95
N LYS A 306 18.14 -10.23 13.44
CA LYS A 306 18.16 -10.88 14.76
C LYS A 306 18.06 -9.82 15.86
N TYR A 307 18.75 -8.70 15.69
CA TYR A 307 18.75 -7.59 16.65
C TYR A 307 17.40 -6.90 16.65
N ALA A 308 16.84 -6.60 15.48
CA ALA A 308 15.51 -6.02 15.35
C ALA A 308 14.44 -6.88 16.04
N THR A 309 14.46 -8.20 15.83
CA THR A 309 13.53 -9.14 16.48
C THR A 309 13.67 -9.10 18.00
N ALA A 310 14.91 -9.10 18.52
CA ALA A 310 15.16 -9.05 19.95
C ALA A 310 14.70 -7.73 20.58
N ILE A 311 14.97 -6.60 19.92
CA ILE A 311 14.58 -5.26 20.38
C ILE A 311 13.05 -5.14 20.51
N LEU A 312 12.30 -5.59 19.50
CA LEU A 312 10.83 -5.51 19.55
C LEU A 312 10.22 -6.45 20.58
N GLU A 313 10.79 -7.64 20.77
CA GLU A 313 10.35 -8.53 21.84
C GLU A 313 10.64 -7.89 23.22
N ILE A 314 11.78 -7.22 23.41
CA ILE A 314 12.07 -6.46 24.64
C ILE A 314 11.06 -5.32 24.83
N ASP A 315 10.75 -4.55 23.78
CA ASP A 315 9.76 -3.47 23.80
C ASP A 315 8.38 -3.96 24.28
N THR A 316 7.92 -5.11 23.75
CA THR A 316 6.65 -5.72 24.18
C THR A 316 6.67 -6.19 25.64
N LEU A 317 7.81 -6.68 26.12
CA LEU A 317 7.97 -7.14 27.51
C LEU A 317 8.00 -5.98 28.50
N VAL A 318 8.59 -4.85 28.14
CA VAL A 318 8.60 -3.63 28.96
C VAL A 318 7.20 -3.02 29.05
N MET A 319 6.41 -3.06 27.97
CA MET A 319 5.00 -2.60 27.98
C MET A 319 4.07 -3.50 28.81
N MET A 320 4.44 -4.76 29.04
CA MET A 320 3.68 -5.71 29.86
C MET A 320 4.58 -6.36 30.92
N PRO A 321 4.94 -5.65 32.00
CA PRO A 321 5.91 -6.15 32.98
C PRO A 321 5.51 -7.48 33.61
N SER A 322 4.21 -7.77 33.78
CA SER A 322 3.71 -9.03 34.34
C SER A 322 4.03 -10.27 33.48
N MET A 323 4.43 -10.08 32.22
CA MET A 323 4.75 -11.15 31.28
C MET A 323 6.24 -11.46 31.22
N ILE A 324 7.08 -10.74 31.97
CA ILE A 324 8.53 -10.93 32.04
C ILE A 324 8.81 -12.17 32.90
N THR A 325 9.38 -13.21 32.28
CA THR A 325 9.78 -14.43 32.99
C THR A 325 11.23 -14.77 32.67
N GLU A 326 11.92 -15.43 33.61
CA GLU A 326 13.30 -15.90 33.41
C GLU A 326 13.43 -16.75 32.14
N ALA A 327 12.42 -17.56 31.83
CA ALA A 327 12.37 -18.37 30.61
C ALA A 327 12.38 -17.54 29.32
N LYS A 328 11.64 -16.42 29.26
CA LYS A 328 11.63 -15.53 28.10
C LYS A 328 12.93 -14.75 27.95
N ILE A 329 13.50 -14.28 29.06
CA ILE A 329 14.81 -13.62 29.08
C ILE A 329 15.90 -14.60 28.60
N HIS A 330 15.85 -15.85 29.05
CA HIS A 330 16.77 -16.89 28.59
C HIS A 330 16.61 -17.17 27.09
N LYS A 331 15.38 -17.23 26.57
CA LYS A 331 15.10 -17.36 25.14
C LYS A 331 15.70 -16.20 24.33
N LEU A 332 15.52 -14.96 24.79
CA LEU A 332 16.10 -13.76 24.17
C LEU A 332 17.62 -13.82 24.13
N LYS A 333 18.28 -14.11 25.27
CA LYS A 333 19.73 -14.31 25.33
C LYS A 333 20.19 -15.40 24.36
N LYS A 334 19.45 -16.51 24.24
CA LYS A 334 19.75 -17.62 23.32
C LYS A 334 19.57 -17.27 21.83
N MET A 335 18.77 -16.27 21.49
CA MET A 335 18.62 -15.81 20.10
C MET A 335 19.80 -14.93 19.63
N LEU A 336 20.55 -14.35 20.56
CA LEU A 336 21.62 -13.39 20.27
C LEU A 336 23.02 -14.03 20.18
N PRO A 337 23.97 -13.39 19.46
CA PRO A 337 25.38 -13.78 19.38
C PRO A 337 26.09 -14.01 20.74
N ARG A 338 27.14 -14.83 20.74
CA ARG A 338 27.86 -15.25 21.97
C ARG A 338 28.50 -14.08 22.72
N ASN A 339 29.04 -13.09 22.00
CA ASN A 339 29.62 -11.86 22.53
C ASN A 339 28.63 -11.07 23.39
N ILE A 340 27.37 -10.89 22.95
CA ILE A 340 26.36 -10.19 23.76
C ILE A 340 26.04 -10.96 25.04
N ARG A 341 25.94 -12.29 24.98
CA ARG A 341 25.68 -13.10 26.18
C ARG A 341 26.80 -12.96 27.21
N PHE A 342 28.05 -12.89 26.74
CA PHE A 342 29.21 -12.65 27.58
C PHE A 342 29.16 -11.25 28.21
N LEU A 343 28.95 -10.20 27.40
CA LEU A 343 28.82 -8.82 27.88
C LEU A 343 27.71 -8.65 28.92
N VAL A 344 26.54 -9.23 28.68
CA VAL A 344 25.42 -9.20 29.64
C VAL A 344 25.78 -9.93 30.94
N LYS A 345 26.50 -11.05 30.87
CA LYS A 345 26.93 -11.80 32.05
C LYS A 345 27.95 -11.00 32.88
N GLU A 346 28.90 -10.33 32.24
CA GLU A 346 29.87 -9.47 32.93
C GLU A 346 29.20 -8.26 33.57
N ARG A 347 28.35 -7.54 32.82
CA ARG A 347 27.61 -6.39 33.36
C ARG A 347 26.69 -6.75 34.52
N LEU A 348 26.04 -7.91 34.49
CA LEU A 348 25.21 -8.39 35.61
C LEU A 348 26.04 -8.67 36.88
N LYS A 349 27.28 -9.17 36.76
CA LYS A 349 28.16 -9.36 37.91
C LYS A 349 28.54 -8.04 38.57
N LEU A 350 28.83 -7.01 37.77
CA LEU A 350 29.16 -5.67 38.27
C LEU A 350 27.96 -5.05 39.02
N VAL A 351 26.76 -5.11 38.43
CA VAL A 351 25.52 -4.64 39.06
C VAL A 351 25.22 -5.34 40.39
N GLN A 352 25.50 -6.65 40.48
CA GLN A 352 25.29 -7.43 41.71
C GLN A 352 26.26 -7.03 42.83
N ASN A 353 27.44 -6.51 42.48
CA ASN A 353 28.47 -6.09 43.43
C ASN A 353 28.29 -4.65 43.91
N GLU A 354 27.63 -3.77 43.14
CA GLU A 354 27.53 -2.33 43.44
C GLU A 354 26.34 -1.93 44.35
N GLY A 355 25.47 -2.85 44.76
CA GLY A 355 24.41 -2.60 45.76
C GLY A 355 23.28 -1.64 45.36
N ASN A 356 23.46 -0.81 44.33
CA ASN A 356 22.47 0.14 43.82
C ASN A 356 21.61 -0.51 42.74
N LEU A 357 20.49 -1.09 43.16
CA LEU A 357 19.58 -1.81 42.27
C LEU A 357 18.42 -0.93 41.79
N SER A 358 18.69 -0.03 40.84
CA SER A 358 17.67 0.34 39.85
C SER A 358 18.31 0.93 38.59
N VAL A 359 18.44 0.13 37.53
CA VAL A 359 18.26 0.72 36.20
C VAL A 359 16.82 1.21 36.19
N SER A 360 16.62 2.53 36.15
CA SER A 360 15.28 3.10 36.12
C SER A 360 14.55 2.57 34.89
N SER A 361 13.29 2.14 35.06
CA SER A 361 12.40 1.79 33.94
C SER A 361 12.37 2.90 32.89
N GLU A 362 12.60 4.14 33.33
CA GLU A 362 12.77 5.34 32.50
C GLU A 362 13.94 5.24 31.54
N LYS A 363 15.12 4.76 31.95
CA LYS A 363 16.30 4.61 31.08
C LYS A 363 16.06 3.60 29.95
N ILE A 364 15.41 2.47 30.28
CA ILE A 364 15.03 1.45 29.29
C ILE A 364 14.00 2.03 28.30
N SER A 365 13.00 2.75 28.81
CA SER A 365 11.96 3.39 27.99
C SER A 365 12.55 4.47 27.08
N GLN A 366 13.53 5.24 27.57
CA GLN A 366 14.24 6.25 26.80
C GLN A 366 15.03 5.62 25.64
N ILE A 367 15.75 4.52 25.88
CA ILE A 367 16.47 3.79 24.82
C ILE A 367 15.48 3.23 23.78
N LEU A 368 14.41 2.58 24.23
CA LEU A 368 13.43 1.97 23.32
C LEU A 368 12.66 3.01 22.48
N SER A 369 12.47 4.23 23.00
CA SER A 369 11.76 5.29 22.27
C SER A 369 12.35 5.59 20.90
N TRP A 370 13.68 5.55 20.76
CA TRP A 370 14.38 5.79 19.50
C TRP A 370 14.86 4.49 18.80
N LEU A 371 15.05 3.39 19.54
CA LEU A 371 15.54 2.13 18.98
C LEU A 371 14.42 1.26 18.37
N SER A 372 13.24 1.22 18.99
CA SER A 372 12.09 0.43 18.51
C SER A 372 11.58 0.86 17.12
N PRO A 373 11.57 2.14 16.73
CA PRO A 373 11.30 2.56 15.34
C PRO A 373 12.27 1.94 14.32
N LEU A 374 13.59 2.01 14.55
CA LEU A 374 14.62 1.45 13.65
C LEU A 374 14.49 -0.08 13.52
N ALA A 375 14.19 -0.77 14.62
CA ALA A 375 13.94 -2.20 14.62
C ALA A 375 12.67 -2.57 13.83
N ARG A 376 11.58 -1.80 13.97
CA ARG A 376 10.36 -1.98 13.16
C ARG A 376 10.64 -1.82 11.68
N ASN A 377 11.33 -0.75 11.29
CA ASN A 377 11.71 -0.50 9.90
C ASN A 377 12.54 -1.66 9.32
N THR A 378 13.52 -2.17 10.08
CA THR A 378 14.34 -3.31 9.67
C THR A 378 13.52 -4.55 9.34
N LEU A 379 12.52 -4.90 10.17
CA LEU A 379 11.66 -6.06 9.90
C LEU A 379 10.64 -5.80 8.79
N THR A 380 10.08 -4.59 8.71
CA THR A 380 9.17 -4.20 7.61
C THR A 380 9.87 -4.37 6.27
N ARG A 381 11.10 -3.85 6.15
CA ARG A 381 11.94 -3.99 4.95
C ARG A 381 12.21 -5.45 4.62
N TRP A 382 12.61 -6.24 5.59
CA TRP A 382 12.89 -7.67 5.38
C TRP A 382 11.64 -8.43 4.93
N MET A 383 10.47 -8.16 5.53
CA MET A 383 9.20 -8.78 5.13
C MET A 383 8.81 -8.38 3.70
N ALA A 384 9.01 -7.12 3.31
CA ALA A 384 8.84 -6.66 1.94
C ALA A 384 9.71 -7.47 0.98
N GLU A 385 11.01 -7.54 1.23
CA GLU A 385 11.98 -8.29 0.41
C GLU A 385 11.62 -9.79 0.29
N GLN A 386 11.08 -10.41 1.34
CA GLN A 386 10.61 -11.80 1.29
C GLN A 386 9.31 -11.99 0.50
N ARG A 387 8.37 -11.06 0.57
CA ARG A 387 7.14 -11.10 -0.25
C ARG A 387 7.48 -11.06 -1.73
N TYR A 388 8.41 -10.19 -2.13
CA TYR A 388 8.93 -10.14 -3.50
C TYR A 388 9.58 -11.46 -3.97
N ALA A 389 10.21 -12.22 -3.07
CA ALA A 389 10.83 -13.50 -3.41
C ALA A 389 9.83 -14.68 -3.52
N HIS A 390 8.72 -14.65 -2.77
CA HIS A 390 7.77 -15.77 -2.69
C HIS A 390 6.51 -15.57 -3.56
N SER A 391 6.08 -14.33 -3.77
CA SER A 391 5.13 -13.98 -4.83
C SER A 391 5.91 -13.35 -5.96
N ASN A 392 5.92 -13.98 -7.13
CA ASN A 392 6.69 -13.56 -8.30
C ASN A 392 6.33 -12.16 -8.85
N ILE A 393 5.57 -11.32 -8.13
CA ILE A 393 4.93 -10.09 -8.62
C ILE A 393 4.82 -9.00 -7.55
N ASN A 394 5.17 -7.80 -8.02
CA ASN A 394 4.86 -6.44 -7.56
C ASN A 394 3.70 -6.31 -6.58
N ASP A 395 4.01 -6.07 -5.32
CA ASP A 395 3.10 -5.42 -4.39
C ASP A 395 3.32 -3.90 -4.54
N CYS A 396 2.47 -3.23 -5.33
CA CYS A 396 2.54 -1.78 -5.49
C CYS A 396 1.77 -1.13 -4.34
N GLY A 397 2.50 -0.57 -3.37
CA GLY A 397 1.86 0.16 -2.27
C GLY A 397 2.71 0.36 -1.02
N GLU A 398 3.87 -0.30 -0.91
CA GLU A 398 4.75 -0.08 0.25
C GLU A 398 5.58 1.20 0.07
N GLU A 399 5.77 1.91 1.18
CA GLU A 399 6.55 3.14 1.29
C GLU A 399 8.03 2.89 0.97
N LEU A 400 8.71 3.84 0.30
CA LEU A 400 10.16 3.73 0.09
C LEU A 400 10.87 3.84 1.43
N LEU A 401 11.33 2.71 1.95
CA LEU A 401 12.06 2.63 3.21
C LEU A 401 13.56 2.44 2.94
N LEU A 402 14.36 3.43 3.31
CA LEU A 402 15.80 3.44 3.09
C LEU A 402 16.53 2.51 4.08
N GLN A 403 17.70 2.00 3.71
CA GLN A 403 18.56 1.22 4.60
C GLN A 403 19.10 2.08 5.74
N VAL A 404 19.33 3.37 5.52
CA VAL A 404 19.69 4.33 6.57
C VAL A 404 18.62 4.45 7.66
N GLU A 405 17.34 4.17 7.33
CA GLU A 405 16.21 4.15 8.28
C GLU A 405 16.11 2.83 9.08
N THR A 406 17.08 1.93 8.91
CA THR A 406 17.12 0.59 9.53
C THR A 406 18.40 0.39 10.34
N LEU A 407 18.50 -0.74 11.03
CA LEU A 407 19.73 -1.13 11.75
C LEU A 407 20.88 -1.55 10.81
N CYS A 408 20.74 -1.45 9.49
CA CYS A 408 21.72 -1.93 8.52
C CYS A 408 23.09 -1.23 8.66
N PHE A 409 23.10 0.09 8.85
CA PHE A 409 24.33 0.87 9.03
C PHE A 409 24.75 1.05 10.49
N ALA A 410 24.02 0.47 11.46
CA ALA A 410 24.36 0.59 12.86
C ALA A 410 25.73 -0.04 13.15
N ASP A 411 26.59 0.70 13.85
CA ASP A 411 27.86 0.23 14.38
C ASP A 411 27.59 -0.93 15.34
N LYS A 412 28.29 -2.04 15.11
CA LYS A 412 28.05 -3.28 15.82
C LYS A 412 28.43 -3.15 17.30
N GLU A 413 29.49 -2.44 17.64
CA GLU A 413 29.93 -2.29 19.04
C GLU A 413 28.95 -1.41 19.81
N LYS A 414 28.52 -0.29 19.23
CA LYS A 414 27.49 0.57 19.82
C LYS A 414 26.16 -0.17 19.97
N ALA A 415 25.74 -0.93 18.96
CA ALA A 415 24.53 -1.73 19.04
C ALA A 415 24.60 -2.85 20.09
N ASP A 416 25.76 -3.53 20.21
CA ASP A 416 26.00 -4.54 21.25
C ASP A 416 25.93 -3.94 22.65
N ALA A 417 26.50 -2.75 22.84
CA ALA A 417 26.47 -2.03 24.11
C ALA A 417 25.03 -1.67 24.53
N VAL A 418 24.25 -1.07 23.62
CA VAL A 418 22.85 -0.68 23.87
C VAL A 418 21.96 -1.89 24.12
N LEU A 419 22.08 -2.95 23.30
CA LEU A 419 21.28 -4.15 23.46
C LEU A 419 21.62 -4.89 24.77
N SER A 420 22.89 -4.91 25.17
CA SER A 420 23.30 -5.49 26.46
C SER A 420 22.70 -4.72 27.64
N GLU A 421 22.61 -3.40 27.55
CA GLU A 421 22.00 -2.54 28.58
C GLU A 421 20.51 -2.82 28.73
N LEU A 422 19.77 -2.94 27.62
CA LEU A 422 18.36 -3.33 27.63
C LEU A 422 18.13 -4.71 28.29
N LEU A 423 18.99 -5.69 27.99
CA LEU A 423 18.88 -7.03 28.57
C LEU A 423 19.24 -7.08 30.06
N VAL A 424 20.22 -6.27 30.49
CA VAL A 424 20.56 -6.12 31.91
C VAL A 424 19.39 -5.47 32.64
N GLY A 425 18.83 -4.39 32.11
CA GLY A 425 17.65 -3.72 32.68
C GLY A 425 16.43 -4.63 32.78
N LEU A 426 16.12 -5.40 31.72
CA LEU A 426 15.03 -6.38 31.74
C LEU A 426 15.25 -7.50 32.79
N THR A 427 16.50 -7.94 32.95
CA THR A 427 16.86 -8.92 33.99
C THR A 427 16.66 -8.35 35.39
N GLN A 428 17.01 -7.08 35.62
CA GLN A 428 16.80 -6.41 36.91
C GLN A 428 15.31 -6.22 37.22
N ILE A 429 14.47 -5.83 36.25
CA ILE A 429 13.01 -5.73 36.42
C ILE A 429 12.43 -7.09 36.84
N CYS A 430 12.84 -8.17 36.18
CA CYS A 430 12.41 -9.53 36.51
C CYS A 430 12.81 -9.92 37.95
N LEU A 431 14.03 -9.57 38.37
CA LEU A 431 14.51 -9.85 39.73
C LEU A 431 13.78 -9.01 40.79
N ALA A 432 13.48 -7.75 40.49
CA ALA A 432 12.72 -6.87 41.38
C ALA A 432 11.27 -7.38 41.58
N GLN A 433 10.62 -7.83 40.51
CA GLN A 433 9.29 -8.45 40.57
C GLN A 433 9.28 -9.72 41.41
N LYS A 434 10.32 -10.54 41.30
CA LYS A 434 10.48 -11.76 42.10
C LYS A 434 10.70 -11.45 43.58
N LYS A 435 11.51 -10.44 43.91
CA LYS A 435 11.64 -9.97 45.31
C LYS A 435 10.31 -9.45 45.87
N LEU A 436 9.51 -8.75 45.07
CA LEU A 436 8.17 -8.31 45.46
C LEU A 436 7.21 -9.48 45.68
N SER A 437 7.27 -10.55 44.88
CA SER A 437 6.48 -11.76 45.11
C SER A 437 6.95 -12.56 46.33
N ASP A 438 8.26 -12.66 46.54
CA ASP A 438 8.84 -13.42 47.65
C ASP A 438 8.62 -12.70 48.99
N CYS A 439 8.66 -11.35 49.02
CA CYS A 439 8.28 -10.56 50.19
C CYS A 439 6.77 -10.65 50.52
N SER A 440 5.91 -10.92 49.53
CA SER A 440 4.48 -11.10 49.75
C SER A 440 4.10 -12.46 50.37
N SER A 441 5.06 -13.38 50.49
CA SER A 441 4.88 -14.68 51.14
C SER A 441 5.27 -14.75 52.61
N GLU A 442 5.96 -13.75 53.17
CA GLU A 442 6.55 -13.88 54.53
C GLU A 442 6.03 -12.90 55.60
N VAL A 443 5.17 -11.92 55.31
CA VAL A 443 4.59 -11.09 56.39
C VAL A 443 3.13 -10.66 56.10
N PHE A 444 2.25 -10.93 57.08
CA PHE A 444 0.84 -10.54 57.22
C PHE A 444 -0.24 -11.36 56.50
N ASN A 445 -0.48 -12.54 57.06
CA ASN A 445 -1.86 -12.98 57.31
C ASN A 445 -2.46 -12.05 58.39
N ILE A 446 -3.67 -11.54 58.17
CA ILE A 446 -4.42 -10.51 58.92
C ILE A 446 -4.27 -9.06 58.39
N ASN A 447 -5.17 -8.74 57.45
CA ASN A 447 -5.89 -7.45 57.31
C ASN A 447 -5.22 -6.21 56.66
N TYR A 448 -4.31 -6.37 55.69
CA TYR A 448 -3.84 -5.24 54.86
C TYR A 448 -4.67 -5.02 53.57
N ASN A 449 -5.38 -6.04 53.08
CA ASN A 449 -6.18 -5.96 51.85
C ASN A 449 -7.59 -5.39 52.04
N THR A 450 -8.04 -5.13 53.27
CA THR A 450 -9.39 -4.57 53.52
C THR A 450 -9.33 -3.06 53.71
N VAL A 451 -8.33 -2.56 54.43
CA VAL A 451 -8.20 -1.13 54.75
C VAL A 451 -7.60 -0.32 53.58
N ILE A 452 -6.64 -0.88 52.84
CA ILE A 452 -6.12 -0.19 51.64
C ILE A 452 -7.16 -0.22 50.50
N PHE A 453 -7.96 -1.28 50.40
CA PHE A 453 -9.00 -1.40 49.37
C PHE A 453 -10.19 -0.45 49.63
N GLU A 454 -10.57 -0.22 50.89
CA GLU A 454 -11.58 0.79 51.23
C GLU A 454 -11.08 2.24 51.16
N VAL A 455 -9.82 2.51 51.54
CA VAL A 455 -9.24 3.86 51.41
C VAL A 455 -8.96 4.21 49.94
N TYR A 456 -8.49 3.26 49.10
CA TYR A 456 -8.31 3.52 47.66
C TYR A 456 -9.64 3.70 46.93
N ILE A 457 -10.68 2.93 47.25
CA ILE A 457 -12.01 3.08 46.61
C ILE A 457 -12.65 4.43 46.98
N ASN A 458 -12.55 4.87 48.24
CA ASN A 458 -13.11 6.14 48.66
C ASN A 458 -12.30 7.35 48.15
N SER A 459 -10.98 7.22 48.00
CA SER A 459 -10.12 8.26 47.39
C SER A 459 -10.36 8.40 45.87
N PHE A 460 -10.60 7.29 45.18
CA PHE A 460 -10.91 7.30 43.73
C PHE A 460 -12.34 7.77 43.44
N ALA A 461 -13.31 7.47 44.32
CA ALA A 461 -14.71 7.90 44.16
C ALA A 461 -14.87 9.43 44.26
N VAL A 462 -14.11 10.08 45.15
CA VAL A 462 -14.13 11.55 45.28
C VAL A 462 -13.41 12.23 44.11
N LEU A 463 -12.37 11.62 43.55
CA LEU A 463 -11.66 12.16 42.38
C LEU A 463 -12.44 11.94 41.05
N TYR A 464 -13.20 10.85 40.94
CA TYR A 464 -14.06 10.57 39.77
C TYR A 464 -15.28 11.50 39.67
N HIS A 465 -15.68 12.15 40.77
CA HIS A 465 -16.79 13.10 40.79
C HIS A 465 -16.35 14.57 40.64
N LEU A 466 -15.05 14.87 40.67
CA LEU A 466 -14.51 16.24 40.56
C LEU A 466 -13.69 16.52 39.28
N ILE A 467 -13.49 15.54 38.41
CA ILE A 467 -13.05 15.79 37.04
C ILE A 467 -14.30 15.86 36.16
N PRO A 468 -14.60 17.01 35.52
CA PRO A 468 -15.64 17.06 34.50
C PRO A 468 -15.33 15.98 33.46
N THR A 469 -16.30 15.09 33.21
CA THR A 469 -16.25 14.03 32.20
C THR A 469 -16.30 14.59 30.77
N SER A 470 -15.37 15.49 30.49
CA SER A 470 -14.95 15.97 29.18
C SER A 470 -13.44 15.79 29.17
N ILE A 471 -12.92 14.57 29.07
CA ILE A 471 -12.70 13.90 27.78
C ILE A 471 -12.87 12.39 27.99
N PHE A 472 -14.02 11.85 27.62
CA PHE A 472 -14.08 10.46 27.23
C PHE A 472 -13.11 10.29 26.05
N HIS A 473 -12.00 9.59 26.27
CA HIS A 473 -11.47 8.74 25.21
C HIS A 473 -12.59 7.76 24.85
N LEU A 474 -13.45 8.19 23.94
CA LEU A 474 -14.30 7.31 23.16
C LEU A 474 -13.32 6.33 22.51
N LYS A 475 -13.19 5.13 23.10
CA LYS A 475 -12.64 4.00 22.36
C LYS A 475 -13.54 3.86 21.15
N PHE A 476 -13.04 4.34 20.01
CA PHE A 476 -13.75 4.33 18.73
C PHE A 476 -14.30 2.92 18.41
N SER A 477 -13.60 1.87 18.88
CA SER A 477 -14.06 0.49 18.77
C SER A 477 -13.71 -0.37 19.98
N ARG A 478 -14.50 -1.43 20.19
CA ARG A 478 -14.21 -2.54 21.10
C ARG A 478 -14.47 -3.87 20.38
N LYS A 479 -13.63 -4.88 20.61
CA LYS A 479 -13.87 -6.23 20.09
C LYS A 479 -15.05 -6.85 20.84
N LEU A 480 -16.08 -7.26 20.12
CA LEU A 480 -17.24 -7.94 20.70
C LEU A 480 -17.00 -9.47 20.73
N PRO A 481 -17.31 -10.16 21.83
CA PRO A 481 -17.26 -11.62 21.85
C PRO A 481 -18.34 -12.20 20.94
N LYS A 482 -17.97 -13.20 20.13
CA LYS A 482 -18.85 -13.80 19.10
C LYS A 482 -20.16 -14.39 19.67
N ASN A 483 -20.18 -14.77 20.95
CA ASN A 483 -21.29 -15.49 21.58
C ASN A 483 -22.00 -14.69 22.69
N HIS A 484 -21.90 -13.36 22.69
CA HIS A 484 -22.48 -12.56 23.77
C HIS A 484 -24.03 -12.50 23.68
N PRO A 485 -24.76 -12.84 24.76
CA PRO A 485 -26.23 -12.94 24.75
C PRO A 485 -26.93 -11.62 24.36
N LYS A 486 -26.32 -10.47 24.69
CA LYS A 486 -26.82 -9.13 24.34
C LYS A 486 -26.91 -8.84 22.84
N TYR A 487 -26.08 -9.47 21.99
CA TYR A 487 -26.06 -9.18 20.55
C TYR A 487 -26.82 -10.19 19.70
N ASN A 488 -27.35 -11.27 20.30
CA ASN A 488 -28.16 -12.30 19.65
C ASN A 488 -27.62 -12.71 18.27
N LEU A 489 -26.30 -12.86 18.14
CA LEU A 489 -25.61 -13.38 16.95
C LEU A 489 -25.84 -14.90 16.85
N ARG A 490 -27.11 -15.32 16.84
CA ARG A 490 -27.54 -16.71 16.72
C ARG A 490 -27.07 -17.31 15.39
N ARG A 491 -27.27 -18.62 15.24
CA ARG A 491 -26.99 -19.40 14.03
C ARG A 491 -27.57 -18.70 12.79
N GLN A 492 -26.72 -18.39 11.81
CA GLN A 492 -27.12 -17.78 10.55
C GLN A 492 -28.27 -18.55 9.88
N LYS A 493 -29.30 -17.82 9.47
CA LYS A 493 -30.47 -18.30 8.74
C LYS A 493 -30.41 -17.79 7.31
N LEU A 494 -30.73 -18.66 6.35
CA LEU A 494 -31.00 -18.27 4.97
C LEU A 494 -32.52 -18.09 4.82
N SER A 495 -32.96 -16.96 4.28
CA SER A 495 -34.36 -16.72 3.92
C SER A 495 -34.48 -16.39 2.44
N HIS A 496 -35.50 -16.97 1.82
CA HIS A 496 -35.96 -16.60 0.49
C HIS A 496 -37.21 -15.74 0.62
N LEU A 497 -37.23 -14.59 -0.05
CA LEU A 497 -38.37 -13.69 -0.14
C LEU A 497 -38.77 -13.55 -1.60
N HIS A 498 -40.07 -13.51 -1.82
CA HIS A 498 -40.67 -13.30 -3.14
C HIS A 498 -41.75 -12.22 -3.05
N PHE A 499 -41.69 -11.23 -3.92
CA PHE A 499 -42.64 -10.12 -3.97
C PHE A 499 -42.56 -9.39 -5.32
N TYR A 500 -43.55 -8.55 -5.59
CA TYR A 500 -43.63 -7.69 -6.76
C TYR A 500 -43.48 -6.23 -6.37
N PHE A 501 -42.62 -5.53 -7.08
CA PHE A 501 -42.34 -4.10 -6.95
C PHE A 501 -43.07 -3.34 -8.06
N HIS A 502 -43.71 -2.22 -7.73
CA HIS A 502 -44.55 -1.44 -8.65
C HIS A 502 -44.06 0.00 -8.74
N ASP A 503 -43.30 0.32 -9.79
CA ASP A 503 -42.86 1.68 -10.07
C ASP A 503 -43.94 2.38 -10.91
N ARG A 504 -44.46 3.49 -10.40
CA ARG A 504 -45.53 4.25 -11.05
C ARG A 504 -45.11 5.70 -11.15
N ILE A 505 -44.75 6.10 -12.36
CA ILE A 505 -44.33 7.45 -12.71
C ILE A 505 -45.55 8.27 -13.17
N THR A 506 -46.58 7.60 -13.70
CA THR A 506 -47.77 8.25 -14.26
C THR A 506 -49.08 7.84 -13.58
N GLY A 507 -50.18 8.50 -13.96
CA GLY A 507 -51.54 8.26 -13.43
C GLY A 507 -51.92 9.13 -12.24
N LYS A 508 -53.07 8.85 -11.61
CA LYS A 508 -53.66 9.70 -10.54
C LYS A 508 -52.83 9.72 -9.25
N ASN A 509 -52.13 8.63 -8.94
CA ASN A 509 -51.34 8.46 -7.72
C ASN A 509 -49.95 7.88 -8.07
N PRO A 510 -49.02 8.69 -8.61
CA PRO A 510 -47.65 8.24 -8.86
C PRO A 510 -46.91 7.97 -7.55
N THR A 511 -45.98 7.02 -7.59
CA THR A 511 -45.16 6.57 -6.46
C THR A 511 -43.67 6.86 -6.66
N ALA A 512 -43.27 7.25 -7.87
CA ALA A 512 -41.93 7.75 -8.17
C ALA A 512 -41.96 9.10 -8.89
N PHE A 513 -40.99 9.94 -8.55
CA PHE A 513 -40.87 11.30 -9.07
C PHE A 513 -39.44 11.58 -9.53
N LYS A 514 -39.30 12.13 -10.74
CA LYS A 514 -38.02 12.63 -11.23
C LYS A 514 -37.63 13.89 -10.46
N VAL A 515 -36.48 13.86 -9.79
CA VAL A 515 -35.97 14.96 -8.93
C VAL A 515 -34.78 15.69 -9.54
N ALA A 516 -34.07 15.08 -10.49
CA ALA A 516 -33.00 15.74 -11.21
C ALA A 516 -32.84 15.23 -12.65
N SER A 517 -32.26 16.08 -13.50
CA SER A 517 -31.79 15.70 -14.83
C SER A 517 -30.56 16.51 -15.21
N ALA A 518 -29.67 15.87 -15.99
CA ALA A 518 -28.58 16.56 -16.64
C ALA A 518 -29.04 17.24 -17.94
N SER A 519 -28.27 18.21 -18.42
CA SER A 519 -28.51 18.89 -19.71
C SER A 519 -28.55 17.92 -20.90
N VAL A 520 -27.87 16.77 -20.79
CA VAL A 520 -27.82 15.71 -21.80
C VAL A 520 -28.98 14.72 -21.72
N THR A 521 -29.77 14.71 -20.64
CA THR A 521 -30.76 13.67 -20.36
C THR A 521 -31.81 13.55 -21.47
N ASN A 522 -32.36 14.66 -21.95
CA ASN A 522 -33.40 14.65 -23.00
C ASN A 522 -32.85 14.28 -24.39
N LYS A 523 -31.54 14.42 -24.60
CA LYS A 523 -30.86 14.04 -25.86
C LYS A 523 -30.33 12.61 -25.83
N SER A 524 -30.28 11.99 -24.66
CA SER A 524 -29.73 10.65 -24.46
C SER A 524 -30.80 9.59 -24.69
N ALA A 525 -30.55 8.63 -25.58
CA ALA A 525 -31.43 7.48 -25.80
C ALA A 525 -31.64 6.62 -24.54
N THR A 526 -30.74 6.73 -23.55
CA THR A 526 -30.79 6.00 -22.28
C THR A 526 -31.26 6.85 -21.09
N TYR A 527 -31.66 8.10 -21.34
CA TYR A 527 -31.99 9.08 -20.29
C TYR A 527 -30.86 9.38 -19.29
N PHE A 528 -29.60 9.18 -19.71
CA PHE A 528 -28.41 9.35 -18.87
C PHE A 528 -28.45 10.64 -18.03
N GLY A 529 -28.16 10.50 -16.73
CA GLY A 529 -28.16 11.60 -15.77
C GLY A 529 -29.53 11.98 -15.21
N SER A 530 -30.60 11.23 -15.52
CA SER A 530 -31.87 11.36 -14.79
C SER A 530 -31.74 10.75 -13.38
N VAL A 531 -32.41 11.35 -12.40
CA VAL A 531 -32.53 10.83 -11.03
C VAL A 531 -33.99 10.91 -10.62
N ALA A 532 -34.52 9.83 -10.07
CA ALA A 532 -35.85 9.76 -9.49
C ALA A 532 -35.78 9.26 -8.04
N VAL A 533 -36.71 9.76 -7.23
CA VAL A 533 -37.01 9.25 -5.89
C VAL A 533 -38.27 8.40 -5.97
N MET A 534 -38.29 7.29 -5.24
CA MET A 534 -39.42 6.36 -5.22
C MET A 534 -39.82 6.02 -3.78
N ASP A 535 -41.12 5.86 -3.59
CA ASP A 535 -41.73 5.16 -2.48
C ASP A 535 -42.77 4.20 -3.07
N ASP A 536 -42.34 3.02 -3.53
CA ASP A 536 -43.14 2.11 -4.34
C ASP A 536 -43.72 0.96 -3.50
N PRO A 537 -44.98 0.53 -3.74
CA PRO A 537 -45.56 -0.56 -2.99
C PRO A 537 -44.93 -1.90 -3.39
N LEU A 538 -44.78 -2.80 -2.41
CA LEU A 538 -44.40 -4.19 -2.61
C LEU A 538 -45.59 -5.08 -2.33
N THR A 539 -45.95 -6.00 -3.23
CA THR A 539 -47.12 -6.87 -3.07
C THR A 539 -46.78 -8.34 -3.27
N VAL A 540 -47.68 -9.23 -2.82
CA VAL A 540 -47.50 -10.69 -2.99
C VAL A 540 -47.68 -11.18 -4.43
N GLY A 541 -48.41 -10.43 -5.26
CA GLY A 541 -48.68 -10.79 -6.66
C GLY A 541 -48.53 -9.60 -7.60
N PRO A 542 -48.51 -9.83 -8.92
CA PRO A 542 -48.29 -8.79 -9.93
C PRO A 542 -49.44 -7.78 -10.04
N ASN A 543 -50.62 -8.09 -9.47
CA ASN A 543 -51.74 -7.15 -9.42
C ASN A 543 -51.48 -6.08 -8.33
N PRO A 544 -51.50 -4.78 -8.64
CA PRO A 544 -51.31 -3.70 -7.65
C PRO A 544 -52.33 -3.71 -6.49
N ARG A 545 -53.50 -4.34 -6.68
CA ARG A 545 -54.52 -4.52 -5.62
C ARG A 545 -54.27 -5.74 -4.72
N SER A 546 -53.26 -6.55 -5.04
CA SER A 546 -52.89 -7.69 -4.19
C SER A 546 -52.31 -7.22 -2.86
N LYS A 547 -52.27 -8.12 -1.87
CA LYS A 547 -51.84 -7.79 -0.51
C LYS A 547 -50.45 -7.13 -0.52
N GLN A 548 -50.40 -5.89 -0.04
CA GLN A 548 -49.15 -5.16 0.15
C GLN A 548 -48.37 -5.76 1.33
N VAL A 549 -47.08 -6.01 1.13
CA VAL A 549 -46.16 -6.62 2.12
C VAL A 549 -45.04 -5.66 2.56
N GLY A 550 -44.88 -4.54 1.88
CA GLY A 550 -43.88 -3.54 2.20
C GLY A 550 -43.86 -2.37 1.22
N ARG A 551 -42.78 -1.59 1.28
CA ARG A 551 -42.47 -0.51 0.35
C ARG A 551 -41.00 -0.50 -0.05
N ALA A 552 -40.70 -0.08 -1.27
CA ALA A 552 -39.34 0.20 -1.72
C ALA A 552 -39.11 1.71 -1.71
N GLN A 553 -38.15 2.15 -0.90
CA GLN A 553 -37.90 3.56 -0.63
C GLN A 553 -36.45 3.90 -0.95
N GLY A 554 -36.24 4.87 -1.83
CA GLY A 554 -34.89 5.28 -2.22
C GLY A 554 -34.86 6.05 -3.52
N ILE A 555 -33.74 5.95 -4.23
CA ILE A 555 -33.53 6.62 -5.51
C ILE A 555 -33.05 5.65 -6.57
N TYR A 556 -33.36 5.96 -7.82
CA TYR A 556 -32.71 5.36 -8.98
C TYR A 556 -32.23 6.43 -9.95
N SER A 557 -31.13 6.14 -10.66
CA SER A 557 -30.56 7.06 -11.64
C SER A 557 -30.13 6.35 -12.91
N ALA A 558 -30.42 6.93 -14.08
CA ALA A 558 -29.91 6.44 -15.35
C ALA A 558 -28.40 6.70 -15.45
N ALA A 559 -27.62 5.66 -15.18
CA ALA A 559 -26.17 5.73 -15.01
C ALA A 559 -25.38 5.13 -16.18
N SER A 560 -26.05 4.66 -17.22
CA SER A 560 -25.42 4.06 -18.41
C SER A 560 -25.69 4.90 -19.66
N ARG A 561 -24.64 5.09 -20.48
CA ARG A 561 -24.73 5.78 -21.79
C ARG A 561 -25.12 4.86 -22.94
N ASN A 562 -24.91 3.55 -22.79
CA ASN A 562 -25.03 2.58 -23.90
C ASN A 562 -26.32 1.74 -23.82
N GLU A 563 -26.91 1.61 -22.63
CA GLU A 563 -28.13 0.84 -22.39
C GLU A 563 -28.95 1.53 -21.28
N ILE A 564 -30.23 1.18 -21.14
CA ILE A 564 -31.09 1.67 -20.04
C ILE A 564 -30.68 0.95 -18.74
N GLY A 565 -29.60 1.45 -18.13
CA GLY A 565 -29.01 0.93 -16.91
C GLY A 565 -29.21 1.89 -15.75
N LEU A 566 -30.03 1.48 -14.78
CA LEU A 566 -30.29 2.24 -13.57
C LEU A 566 -29.27 1.88 -12.48
N LEU A 567 -28.80 2.86 -11.72
CA LEU A 567 -28.20 2.65 -10.41
C LEU A 567 -29.32 2.68 -9.38
N MET A 568 -29.51 1.59 -8.65
CA MET A 568 -30.51 1.45 -7.60
C MET A 568 -29.86 1.71 -6.24
N VAL A 569 -30.42 2.61 -5.44
CA VAL A 569 -30.05 2.85 -4.04
C VAL A 569 -31.34 2.82 -3.23
N VAL A 570 -31.70 1.65 -2.71
CA VAL A 570 -33.08 1.36 -2.26
C VAL A 570 -33.08 0.55 -0.97
N ASN A 571 -34.00 0.89 -0.07
CA ASN A 571 -34.39 0.06 1.06
C ASN A 571 -35.75 -0.57 0.78
N TYR A 572 -35.86 -1.89 0.89
CA TYR A 572 -37.14 -2.59 0.92
C TYR A 572 -37.57 -2.73 2.38
N VAL A 573 -38.60 -1.98 2.74
CA VAL A 573 -39.18 -1.87 4.08
C VAL A 573 -40.38 -2.79 4.19
N PHE A 574 -40.28 -3.87 4.97
CA PHE A 574 -41.37 -4.83 5.12
C PHE A 574 -42.32 -4.41 6.25
N THR A 575 -43.62 -4.46 5.99
CA THR A 575 -44.67 -4.01 6.92
C THR A 575 -45.60 -5.14 7.36
N GLN A 576 -45.33 -6.37 6.91
CA GLN A 576 -46.20 -7.52 7.12
C GLN A 576 -45.43 -8.77 7.54
N GLY A 577 -46.13 -9.67 8.24
CA GLY A 577 -45.63 -10.99 8.62
C GLY A 577 -44.40 -10.96 9.54
N LYS A 578 -43.59 -12.03 9.49
CA LYS A 578 -42.41 -12.21 10.36
C LYS A 578 -41.29 -11.17 10.18
N PHE A 579 -41.38 -10.35 9.14
CA PHE A 579 -40.36 -9.36 8.79
C PHE A 579 -40.86 -7.93 9.00
N ASN A 580 -42.04 -7.73 9.59
CA ASN A 580 -42.59 -6.40 9.87
C ASN A 580 -41.58 -5.52 10.63
N GLY A 581 -41.36 -4.30 10.14
CA GLY A 581 -40.41 -3.33 10.69
C GLY A 581 -38.94 -3.61 10.34
N SER A 582 -38.66 -4.66 9.56
CA SER A 582 -37.31 -4.98 9.09
C SER A 582 -37.08 -4.46 7.67
N THR A 583 -35.81 -4.22 7.33
CA THR A 583 -35.44 -3.72 6.00
C THR A 583 -34.30 -4.51 5.38
N ILE A 584 -34.24 -4.57 4.06
CA ILE A 584 -33.05 -4.97 3.31
C ILE A 584 -32.62 -3.81 2.40
N SER A 585 -31.32 -3.58 2.28
CA SER A 585 -30.75 -2.50 1.49
C SER A 585 -30.07 -3.05 0.23
N VAL A 586 -30.33 -2.40 -0.90
CA VAL A 586 -29.73 -2.71 -2.21
C VAL A 586 -28.99 -1.50 -2.73
N LEU A 587 -27.75 -1.72 -3.16
CA LEU A 587 -26.96 -0.79 -3.96
C LEU A 587 -26.42 -1.57 -5.17
N GLY A 588 -26.99 -1.35 -6.35
CA GLY A 588 -26.68 -2.20 -7.50
C GLY A 588 -27.08 -1.62 -8.86
N ARG A 589 -26.45 -2.15 -9.91
CA ARG A 589 -26.78 -1.85 -11.31
C ARG A 589 -28.00 -2.68 -11.73
N ASN A 590 -28.95 -2.04 -12.39
CA ASN A 590 -30.20 -2.61 -12.87
C ASN A 590 -30.37 -2.30 -14.37
N ALA A 591 -29.86 -3.18 -15.23
CA ALA A 591 -30.02 -3.09 -16.69
C ALA A 591 -31.42 -3.59 -17.08
N VAL A 592 -32.38 -2.66 -17.19
CA VAL A 592 -33.83 -2.97 -17.15
C VAL A 592 -34.28 -3.94 -18.25
N LEU A 593 -33.59 -3.93 -19.40
CA LEU A 593 -33.87 -4.78 -20.55
C LEU A 593 -33.32 -6.21 -20.43
N SER A 594 -32.48 -6.50 -19.43
CA SER A 594 -31.97 -7.84 -19.17
C SER A 594 -33.04 -8.72 -18.52
N ALA A 595 -33.13 -9.98 -18.98
CA ALA A 595 -34.13 -10.95 -18.53
C ALA A 595 -34.07 -11.25 -17.02
N ILE A 596 -32.86 -11.30 -16.45
CA ILE A 596 -32.61 -11.49 -15.01
C ILE A 596 -31.55 -10.49 -14.59
N ARG A 597 -31.82 -9.78 -13.49
CA ARG A 597 -30.93 -8.72 -12.99
C ARG A 597 -30.58 -9.01 -11.55
N GLU A 598 -29.31 -9.27 -11.29
CA GLU A 598 -28.82 -9.55 -9.94
C GLU A 598 -28.34 -8.27 -9.27
N MET A 599 -28.82 -8.01 -8.05
CA MET A 599 -28.40 -6.89 -7.23
C MET A 599 -28.00 -7.38 -5.84
N PRO A 600 -26.86 -6.92 -5.28
CA PRO A 600 -26.41 -7.38 -3.98
C PRO A 600 -27.26 -6.79 -2.84
N ILE A 601 -27.52 -7.61 -1.82
CA ILE A 601 -28.00 -7.13 -0.52
C ILE A 601 -26.77 -6.65 0.25
N VAL A 602 -26.68 -5.33 0.44
CA VAL A 602 -25.52 -4.68 1.09
C VAL A 602 -25.71 -4.48 2.59
N GLY A 603 -26.91 -4.75 3.11
CA GLY A 603 -27.21 -4.68 4.53
C GLY A 603 -28.70 -4.89 4.82
N GLY A 604 -29.06 -4.75 6.09
CA GLY A 604 -30.44 -4.82 6.55
C GLY A 604 -30.59 -4.43 8.01
N SER A 605 -31.84 -4.17 8.41
CA SER A 605 -32.22 -3.79 9.78
C SER A 605 -33.29 -4.73 10.34
N GLY A 606 -33.55 -4.63 11.64
CA GLY A 606 -34.49 -5.54 12.33
C GLY A 606 -33.99 -6.98 12.29
N VAL A 607 -34.84 -7.89 11.79
CA VAL A 607 -34.51 -9.32 11.60
C VAL A 607 -33.34 -9.49 10.63
N PHE A 608 -33.18 -8.59 9.65
CA PHE A 608 -32.11 -8.65 8.66
C PHE A 608 -30.81 -7.96 9.11
N ARG A 609 -30.58 -7.81 10.41
CA ARG A 609 -29.32 -7.26 10.91
C ARG A 609 -28.14 -8.13 10.46
N PHE A 610 -27.08 -7.49 9.96
CA PHE A 610 -25.93 -8.16 9.32
C PHE A 610 -26.28 -8.94 8.04
N ALA A 611 -27.36 -8.54 7.37
CA ALA A 611 -27.79 -9.21 6.14
C ALA A 611 -26.75 -9.15 5.03
N ARG A 612 -26.61 -10.28 4.33
CA ARG A 612 -25.85 -10.38 3.07
C ARG A 612 -26.53 -11.38 2.15
N GLY A 613 -26.45 -11.15 0.85
CA GLY A 613 -27.15 -11.98 -0.13
C GLY A 613 -27.31 -11.28 -1.46
N TYR A 614 -28.29 -11.73 -2.24
CA TYR A 614 -28.58 -11.17 -3.55
C TYR A 614 -30.08 -11.18 -3.84
N ALA A 615 -30.50 -10.25 -4.69
CA ALA A 615 -31.84 -10.17 -5.25
C ALA A 615 -31.77 -10.39 -6.75
N GLN A 616 -32.67 -11.23 -7.28
CA GLN A 616 -32.91 -11.39 -8.71
C GLN A 616 -34.21 -10.69 -9.08
N ALA A 617 -34.12 -9.71 -9.97
CA ALA A 617 -35.25 -8.99 -10.49
C ALA A 617 -35.57 -9.44 -11.92
N ARG A 618 -36.85 -9.63 -12.22
CA ARG A 618 -37.39 -9.94 -13.55
C ARG A 618 -38.51 -8.95 -13.87
N THR A 619 -38.45 -8.34 -15.03
CA THR A 619 -39.52 -7.41 -15.45
C THR A 619 -40.76 -8.22 -15.82
N HIS A 620 -41.87 -7.96 -15.14
CA HIS A 620 -43.16 -8.57 -15.45
C HIS A 620 -43.90 -7.73 -16.50
N THR A 621 -44.03 -6.42 -16.27
CA THR A 621 -44.54 -5.45 -17.24
C THR A 621 -43.69 -4.19 -17.20
N PHE A 622 -43.46 -3.58 -18.36
CA PHE A 622 -42.78 -2.29 -18.47
C PHE A 622 -43.34 -1.53 -19.66
N ASP A 623 -43.92 -0.37 -19.40
CA ASP A 623 -44.38 0.53 -20.45
C ASP A 623 -43.29 1.57 -20.73
N LEU A 624 -42.68 1.48 -21.91
CA LEU A 624 -41.61 2.38 -22.35
C LEU A 624 -42.07 3.85 -22.50
N LYS A 625 -43.38 4.10 -22.67
CA LYS A 625 -43.91 5.47 -22.86
C LYS A 625 -44.16 6.17 -21.54
N SER A 626 -44.77 5.50 -20.58
CA SER A 626 -45.04 6.05 -19.24
C SER A 626 -43.86 5.89 -18.29
N GLY A 627 -43.05 4.84 -18.47
CA GLY A 627 -42.03 4.41 -17.54
C GLY A 627 -42.58 3.57 -16.38
N ASP A 628 -43.89 3.28 -16.34
CA ASP A 628 -44.50 2.45 -15.32
C ASP A 628 -44.03 0.98 -15.45
N ALA A 629 -43.71 0.34 -14.33
CA ALA A 629 -43.15 -1.00 -14.29
C ALA A 629 -43.70 -1.85 -13.15
N VAL A 630 -43.89 -3.14 -13.43
CA VAL A 630 -44.06 -4.18 -12.41
C VAL A 630 -42.90 -5.15 -12.52
N VAL A 631 -42.20 -5.37 -11.42
CA VAL A 631 -40.97 -6.16 -11.36
C VAL A 631 -41.09 -7.23 -10.29
N GLU A 632 -40.89 -8.48 -10.68
CA GLU A 632 -40.82 -9.61 -9.76
C GLU A 632 -39.43 -9.67 -9.11
N TYR A 633 -39.38 -9.86 -7.80
CA TYR A 633 -38.16 -9.99 -7.01
C TYR A 633 -38.09 -11.34 -6.30
N ASN A 634 -36.94 -12.01 -6.44
CA ASN A 634 -36.54 -13.18 -5.67
C ASN A 634 -35.29 -12.82 -4.86
N VAL A 635 -35.40 -12.75 -3.54
CA VAL A 635 -34.30 -12.34 -2.65
C VAL A 635 -33.84 -13.50 -1.80
N TYR A 636 -32.54 -13.79 -1.82
CA TYR A 636 -31.89 -14.78 -0.97
C TYR A 636 -30.97 -14.07 0.00
N VAL A 637 -31.31 -14.09 1.29
CA VAL A 637 -30.62 -13.28 2.32
C VAL A 637 -30.23 -14.13 3.53
N PHE A 638 -28.95 -14.09 3.89
CA PHE A 638 -28.42 -14.58 5.15
C PHE A 638 -28.59 -13.53 6.24
N HIS A 639 -29.12 -13.90 7.40
CA HIS A 639 -29.27 -13.05 8.59
C HIS A 639 -29.18 -13.89 9.88
N ASN A 640 -29.20 -13.26 11.07
CA ASN A 640 -28.95 -13.94 12.35
C ASN A 640 -30.22 -14.12 13.20
#